data_AF-A0A8T4Q4S4-F1
#
_entry.id   AF-A0A8T4Q4S4-F1
#
_cell.length_a   1.000
_cell.length_b   1.000
_cell.length_c   1.000
_cell.angle_alpha   90.00
_cell.angle_beta   90.00
_cell.angle_gamma   90.00
#
_symmetry.space_group_name_H-M   'P 1'
#
loop_
_entity.id
_entity.type
_entity.pdbx_description
1 polymer ?
#
loop_
_entity_poly.entity_id
_entity_poly.type
_entity_poly.pdbx_seq_one_letter_code
_entity_poly.pdbx_strand_id
1 'polypeptide(L)'
;MPMPDSVPGPVANRQKISDRNIRNVTKKIGIKGINVKKEPGKKTSENPLKTFHELDELRATFSEKQSVAHALEAHFKSLIDVAVQKEKELENRMSLAERKQRELDQEEERLESLRISLDGKWGALRQGEDELNQRKMQLKRETREIEAMQSQNSRTLGEMQNEISGKKKLLDDVNKKLKTIVAAHREKEATLLNLEQQHFERIKDLAAKEKIAESLNLKIQEKEREMETKVSQAMHRLEKIEMRKTEAQNELKAIKSEISMMMRNREEAEKEMRRQEAAIVSGKQELENGIATAEKAKRDAAEKIREMVAVERRIAKKNSELMGAEARLADLEKQAQSRVMAAAKREEETDRKIGKLNEKIQEIEQQKISLSQLESGHGEKEKILEEKAERASAKLREISEAIDARQRQLATMDSQIITARKLLESAEAEHQSVLEKIKQKQAKIREAEGKEEKLSRESGILLNKMDADAREYQARLTRLAQEQSRLQLQMEKSRKEVENAEIVMGQKMQAAEKAKKELADLEKLIRDTRKISDTRERKLINWEKELEAREESVAKEKEEVAQKTKDLRERELQFEKTRKEATSLQSESLKVEKEIDDQIRQKEKKLERMLSDEQRMKENLNRIWESLKEQQAEEQKAVKKVKLIHRELSKIRVSSQIKAKVEKLLRQVGVEVDTAEAVTARAKVTVRKAQEELRKEIAETGAARQMAKAEDKIVQLDIKIRECTIAFENGDYLLVKSLYDQIREAYAGMDPQTRSVAYGIIMELRQKISTR
;
A
#
# COMPACT_ATOMS: atom_id res chain seq x y z
N MET A 1 -51.82 -18.75 20.28
CA MET A 1 -53.20 -18.68 20.81
C MET A 1 -54.08 -18.06 19.75
N PRO A 2 -54.99 -18.85 19.18
CA PRO A 2 -56.39 -18.48 19.07
C PRO A 2 -57.25 -19.48 19.87
N MET A 3 -58.34 -19.00 20.45
CA MET A 3 -59.26 -19.80 21.27
C MET A 3 -60.01 -20.83 20.42
N PRO A 4 -60.29 -22.04 20.94
CA PRO A 4 -61.22 -22.94 20.31
C PRO A 4 -62.63 -22.76 20.87
N ASP A 5 -63.56 -22.68 19.93
CA ASP A 5 -65.00 -22.73 20.11
C ASP A 5 -65.45 -23.95 20.91
N SER A 6 -66.39 -23.72 21.81
CA SER A 6 -67.04 -24.75 22.61
C SER A 6 -68.26 -25.29 21.87
N VAL A 7 -68.18 -26.54 21.41
CA VAL A 7 -69.34 -27.43 21.24
C VAL A 7 -68.91 -28.83 21.66
N PRO A 8 -69.60 -29.45 22.62
CA PRO A 8 -70.29 -30.69 22.27
C PRO A 8 -71.66 -30.86 22.97
N GLY A 9 -72.70 -31.13 22.17
CA GLY A 9 -73.69 -32.15 22.58
C GLY A 9 -73.09 -33.54 22.33
N PRO A 10 -73.67 -34.64 22.86
CA PRO A 10 -75.07 -34.91 22.54
C PRO A 10 -75.90 -35.67 23.62
N VAL A 11 -77.21 -35.68 23.37
CA VAL A 11 -78.24 -36.64 23.81
C VAL A 11 -78.58 -36.71 25.31
N ALA A 12 -79.40 -35.76 25.77
CA ALA A 12 -80.32 -36.02 26.88
C ALA A 12 -81.60 -36.68 26.34
N ASN A 13 -81.72 -38.00 26.51
CA ASN A 13 -82.97 -38.74 26.34
C ASN A 13 -83.98 -38.31 27.43
N ARG A 14 -84.71 -37.22 27.19
CA ARG A 14 -85.95 -36.92 27.92
C ARG A 14 -87.11 -37.61 27.20
N GLN A 15 -87.33 -38.88 27.50
CA GLN A 15 -88.63 -39.51 27.25
C GLN A 15 -89.61 -39.01 28.31
N LYS A 16 -90.50 -38.11 27.87
CA LYS A 16 -91.80 -37.86 28.49
C LYS A 16 -92.58 -39.18 28.46
N ILE A 17 -92.78 -39.82 29.60
CA ILE A 17 -93.81 -40.85 29.73
C ILE A 17 -95.11 -40.09 29.97
N SER A 18 -95.89 -39.96 28.91
CA SER A 18 -97.28 -39.52 28.95
C SER A 18 -98.15 -40.64 29.47
N ASP A 19 -99.05 -40.30 30.39
CA ASP A 19 -100.20 -41.10 30.79
C ASP A 19 -100.94 -41.65 29.57
N ARG A 20 -101.02 -42.98 29.46
CA ARG A 20 -102.23 -43.70 29.03
C ARG A 20 -102.04 -45.21 29.05
N ASN A 21 -103.00 -45.84 29.70
CA ASN A 21 -103.49 -47.21 29.50
C ASN A 21 -102.63 -48.35 30.05
N ILE A 22 -102.88 -48.72 31.31
CA ILE A 22 -103.27 -50.10 31.62
C ILE A 22 -104.50 -50.07 32.54
N ARG A 23 -105.64 -50.35 31.91
CA ARG A 23 -106.95 -50.58 32.51
C ARG A 23 -107.13 -52.10 32.54
N ASN A 24 -107.67 -52.61 33.64
CA ASN A 24 -108.18 -53.98 33.89
C ASN A 24 -107.20 -55.02 34.43
N VAL A 25 -107.51 -55.51 35.64
CA VAL A 25 -107.88 -56.89 36.03
C VAL A 25 -107.61 -57.00 37.54
N THR A 26 -108.51 -56.48 38.39
CA THR A 26 -109.55 -57.24 39.15
C THR A 26 -108.99 -58.17 40.23
N LYS A 27 -109.41 -57.98 41.50
CA LYS A 27 -110.52 -58.76 42.07
C LYS A 27 -110.50 -60.23 41.59
N LYS A 28 -109.96 -61.13 42.42
CA LYS A 28 -110.50 -62.47 42.78
C LYS A 28 -109.34 -63.40 43.20
N ILE A 29 -109.21 -63.62 44.50
CA ILE A 29 -108.97 -64.97 45.00
C ILE A 29 -110.30 -65.41 45.61
N GLY A 30 -111.01 -66.25 44.87
CA GLY A 30 -112.10 -67.03 45.42
C GLY A 30 -111.51 -68.25 46.10
N ILE A 31 -111.71 -68.35 47.41
CA ILE A 31 -111.74 -69.66 48.08
C ILE A 31 -113.17 -70.18 47.87
N LYS A 32 -113.31 -71.21 47.03
CA LYS A 32 -114.45 -72.14 47.00
C LYS A 32 -114.64 -72.65 48.44
N GLY A 33 -115.80 -72.63 49.07
CA GLY A 33 -117.16 -72.88 48.60
C GLY A 33 -117.75 -73.88 49.59
N ILE A 34 -118.94 -73.62 50.12
CA ILE A 34 -120.02 -74.58 50.40
C ILE A 34 -121.23 -73.77 50.89
N ASN A 35 -122.34 -74.06 50.23
CA ASN A 35 -123.72 -73.62 50.45
C ASN A 35 -124.17 -73.67 51.91
N VAL A 36 -125.05 -72.73 52.29
CA VAL A 36 -126.43 -73.08 52.65
C VAL A 36 -127.37 -71.96 52.15
N LYS A 37 -128.16 -72.27 51.12
CA LYS A 37 -129.44 -71.61 50.86
C LYS A 37 -130.45 -72.07 51.90
N LYS A 38 -131.35 -71.19 52.36
CA LYS A 38 -132.77 -71.50 52.51
C LYS A 38 -133.62 -70.24 52.26
N GLU A 39 -134.29 -70.25 51.12
CA GLU A 39 -135.61 -69.67 50.85
C GLU A 39 -136.71 -70.36 51.74
N PRO A 40 -138.03 -70.16 51.53
CA PRO A 40 -138.86 -68.93 51.56
C PRO A 40 -140.23 -69.13 52.27
N GLY A 41 -141.09 -68.08 52.27
CA GLY A 41 -142.57 -68.21 52.31
C GLY A 41 -143.23 -67.55 53.53
N LYS A 42 -143.89 -66.38 53.39
CA LYS A 42 -145.33 -66.16 53.05
C LYS A 42 -146.28 -66.80 54.09
N LYS A 43 -147.35 -66.19 54.62
CA LYS A 43 -148.08 -64.94 54.38
C LYS A 43 -149.24 -64.88 55.42
N THR A 44 -149.86 -63.69 55.52
CA THR A 44 -151.30 -63.40 55.77
C THR A 44 -151.93 -63.51 57.18
N SER A 45 -152.39 -62.33 57.62
CA SER A 45 -153.75 -61.96 58.10
C SER A 45 -154.34 -62.52 59.39
N GLU A 46 -154.94 -61.57 60.12
CA GLU A 46 -156.14 -61.65 60.98
C GLU A 46 -155.98 -62.07 62.46
N ASN A 47 -156.31 -61.09 63.32
CA ASN A 47 -157.02 -61.21 64.61
C ASN A 47 -158.18 -62.26 64.55
N PRO A 48 -158.79 -62.78 65.65
CA PRO A 48 -158.79 -62.26 67.05
C PRO A 48 -158.81 -63.33 68.20
N LEU A 49 -158.80 -62.83 69.45
CA LEU A 49 -159.50 -63.29 70.68
C LEU A 49 -159.30 -64.71 71.30
N LYS A 50 -158.95 -64.69 72.61
CA LYS A 50 -159.30 -65.61 73.74
C LYS A 50 -158.75 -67.05 73.63
N THR A 51 -158.24 -67.73 74.66
CA THR A 51 -158.48 -67.75 76.11
C THR A 51 -157.33 -68.50 76.82
N PHE A 52 -157.33 -68.43 78.15
CA PHE A 52 -156.44 -69.02 79.15
C PHE A 52 -156.00 -70.50 78.99
N HIS A 53 -154.82 -70.75 79.58
CA HIS A 53 -154.18 -72.02 80.01
C HIS A 53 -153.21 -72.71 79.04
N GLU A 54 -151.92 -72.45 79.24
CA GLU A 54 -150.77 -73.40 79.22
C GLU A 54 -149.46 -72.58 79.26
N LEU A 55 -148.91 -72.32 80.46
CA LEU A 55 -147.82 -71.36 80.69
C LEU A 55 -146.63 -71.90 81.53
N ASP A 56 -146.51 -73.22 81.74
CA ASP A 56 -145.47 -73.75 82.64
C ASP A 56 -144.33 -74.56 81.98
N GLU A 57 -144.40 -74.87 80.68
CA GLU A 57 -143.33 -75.67 80.02
C GLU A 57 -142.29 -74.86 79.23
N LEU A 58 -142.49 -73.54 79.03
CA LEU A 58 -141.59 -72.71 78.20
C LEU A 58 -140.47 -71.97 78.95
N ARG A 59 -140.37 -72.10 80.28
CA ARG A 59 -139.36 -71.35 81.08
C ARG A 59 -137.99 -72.05 81.17
N ALA A 60 -137.91 -73.36 80.90
CA ALA A 60 -136.68 -74.13 81.03
C ALA A 60 -135.73 -74.02 79.82
N THR A 61 -136.23 -73.72 78.62
CA THR A 61 -135.43 -73.71 77.38
C THR A 61 -134.73 -72.38 77.06
N PHE A 62 -134.98 -71.33 77.84
CA PHE A 62 -134.40 -69.99 77.60
C PHE A 62 -133.03 -69.78 78.27
N SER A 63 -132.70 -70.53 79.34
CA SER A 63 -131.44 -70.35 80.09
C SER A 63 -130.21 -70.97 79.42
N GLU A 64 -130.38 -72.04 78.64
CA GLU A 64 -129.26 -72.73 77.97
C GLU A 64 -128.71 -71.96 76.76
N LYS A 65 -129.55 -71.15 76.09
CA LYS A 65 -129.12 -70.38 74.90
C LYS A 65 -128.31 -69.12 75.22
N GLN A 66 -128.36 -68.62 76.46
CA GLN A 66 -127.57 -67.44 76.88
C GLN A 66 -126.09 -67.77 77.17
N SER A 67 -125.76 -68.97 77.66
CA SER A 67 -124.36 -69.31 77.98
C SER A 67 -123.51 -69.56 76.72
N VAL A 68 -124.11 -70.12 75.67
CA VAL A 68 -123.43 -70.39 74.38
C VAL A 68 -123.11 -69.09 73.63
N ALA A 69 -123.96 -68.07 73.74
CA ALA A 69 -123.71 -66.76 73.12
C ALA A 69 -122.50 -66.05 73.73
N HIS A 70 -122.35 -66.07 75.06
CA HIS A 70 -121.19 -65.47 75.72
C HIS A 70 -119.86 -66.21 75.45
N ALA A 71 -119.89 -67.53 75.30
CA ALA A 71 -118.71 -68.31 74.93
C ALA A 71 -118.20 -67.98 73.52
N LEU A 72 -119.12 -67.78 72.56
CA LEU A 72 -118.76 -67.37 71.20
C LEU A 72 -118.21 -65.94 71.14
N GLU A 73 -118.78 -65.03 71.93
CA GLU A 73 -118.35 -63.63 71.99
C GLU A 73 -116.93 -63.48 72.56
N ALA A 74 -116.57 -64.27 73.58
CA ALA A 74 -115.21 -64.34 74.12
C ALA A 74 -114.21 -64.90 73.09
N HIS A 75 -114.62 -65.90 72.30
CA HIS A 75 -113.77 -66.52 71.29
C HIS A 75 -113.49 -65.58 70.10
N PHE A 76 -114.47 -64.76 69.70
CA PHE A 76 -114.27 -63.72 68.68
C PHE A 76 -113.35 -62.61 69.16
N LYS A 77 -113.44 -62.21 70.45
CA LYS A 77 -112.54 -61.21 71.04
C LYS A 77 -111.07 -61.66 71.01
N SER A 78 -110.81 -62.91 71.40
CA SER A 78 -109.46 -63.49 71.35
C SER A 78 -108.88 -63.54 69.92
N LEU A 79 -109.70 -63.87 68.91
CA LEU A 79 -109.25 -63.88 67.51
C LEU A 79 -108.91 -62.47 66.99
N ILE A 80 -109.66 -61.45 67.42
CA ILE A 80 -109.38 -60.04 67.07
C ILE A 80 -108.06 -59.59 67.71
N ASP A 81 -107.82 -59.91 68.98
CA ASP A 81 -106.57 -59.54 69.66
C ASP A 81 -105.35 -60.17 68.99
N VAL A 82 -105.44 -61.44 68.55
CA VAL A 82 -104.37 -62.11 67.80
C VAL A 82 -104.14 -61.46 66.43
N ALA A 83 -105.21 -61.04 65.73
CA ALA A 83 -105.09 -60.35 64.45
C ALA A 83 -104.39 -58.99 64.57
N VAL A 84 -104.75 -58.20 65.61
CA VAL A 84 -104.11 -56.90 65.90
C VAL A 84 -102.63 -57.07 66.27
N GLN A 85 -102.29 -58.15 66.99
CA GLN A 85 -100.90 -58.43 67.35
C GLN A 85 -100.07 -58.83 66.12
N LYS A 86 -100.64 -59.59 65.18
CA LYS A 86 -100.02 -59.92 63.90
C LYS A 86 -99.85 -58.70 62.98
N GLU A 87 -100.80 -57.78 63.00
CA GLU A 87 -100.71 -56.51 62.25
C GLU A 87 -99.54 -55.65 62.76
N LYS A 88 -99.38 -55.51 64.08
CA LYS A 88 -98.23 -54.82 64.68
C LYS A 88 -96.88 -55.48 64.38
N GLU A 89 -96.82 -56.82 64.35
CA GLU A 89 -95.61 -57.54 63.95
C GLU A 89 -95.23 -57.28 62.49
N LEU A 90 -96.22 -57.22 61.59
CA LEU A 90 -96.00 -56.92 60.17
C LEU A 90 -95.55 -55.47 59.99
N GLU A 91 -96.15 -54.52 60.70
CA GLU A 91 -95.78 -53.11 60.65
C GLU A 91 -94.33 -52.88 61.11
N ASN A 92 -93.91 -53.54 62.21
CA ASN A 92 -92.53 -53.49 62.67
C ASN A 92 -91.53 -54.11 61.66
N ARG A 93 -91.92 -55.20 60.98
CA ARG A 93 -91.09 -55.82 59.93
C ARG A 93 -90.99 -54.94 58.68
N MET A 94 -92.08 -54.29 58.28
CA MET A 94 -92.04 -53.32 57.17
C MET A 94 -91.17 -52.11 57.52
N SER A 95 -91.29 -51.56 58.74
CA SER A 95 -90.43 -50.46 59.19
C SER A 95 -88.95 -50.83 59.21
N LEU A 96 -88.60 -52.05 59.62
CA LEU A 96 -87.22 -52.54 59.58
C LEU A 96 -86.72 -52.72 58.14
N ALA A 97 -87.57 -53.23 57.24
CA ALA A 97 -87.23 -53.37 55.82
C ALA A 97 -87.00 -52.02 55.14
N GLU A 98 -87.83 -51.01 55.44
CA GLU A 98 -87.66 -49.64 54.96
C GLU A 98 -86.36 -48.99 55.46
N ARG A 99 -85.99 -49.23 56.73
CA ARG A 99 -84.71 -48.74 57.26
C ARG A 99 -83.52 -49.38 56.54
N LYS A 100 -83.55 -50.71 56.34
CA LYS A 100 -82.49 -51.41 55.60
C LYS A 100 -82.40 -50.98 54.13
N GLN A 101 -83.54 -50.68 53.50
CA GLN A 101 -83.55 -50.15 52.13
C GLN A 101 -82.89 -48.77 52.07
N ARG A 102 -83.20 -47.87 53.01
CA ARG A 102 -82.54 -46.55 53.09
C ARG A 102 -81.05 -46.64 53.37
N GLU A 103 -80.60 -47.61 54.18
CA GLU A 103 -79.17 -47.85 54.42
C GLU A 103 -78.45 -48.31 53.15
N LEU A 104 -79.07 -49.22 52.37
CA LEU A 104 -78.53 -49.66 51.07
C LEU A 104 -78.46 -48.52 50.06
N ASP A 105 -79.53 -47.71 49.94
CA ASP A 105 -79.56 -46.58 49.01
C ASP A 105 -78.45 -45.56 49.35
N GLN A 106 -78.20 -45.30 50.65
CA GLN A 106 -77.09 -44.43 51.09
C GLN A 106 -75.71 -45.02 50.80
N GLU A 107 -75.58 -46.35 50.84
CA GLU A 107 -74.33 -47.03 50.55
C GLU A 107 -74.04 -47.06 49.03
N GLU A 108 -75.07 -47.23 48.21
CA GLU A 108 -75.00 -47.08 46.75
C GLU A 108 -74.59 -45.65 46.34
N GLU A 109 -75.17 -44.62 46.96
CA GLU A 109 -74.78 -43.22 46.73
C GLU A 109 -73.31 -42.96 47.09
N ARG A 110 -72.82 -43.53 48.19
CA ARG A 110 -71.41 -43.43 48.59
C ARG A 110 -70.48 -44.12 47.60
N LEU A 111 -70.85 -45.31 47.14
CA LEU A 111 -70.06 -46.07 46.16
C LEU A 111 -70.01 -45.35 44.81
N GLU A 112 -71.12 -44.76 44.35
CA GLU A 112 -71.15 -44.00 43.10
C GLU A 112 -70.32 -42.70 43.21
N SER A 113 -70.36 -42.01 44.36
CA SER A 113 -69.50 -40.85 44.63
C SER A 113 -68.00 -41.20 44.60
N LEU A 114 -67.62 -42.34 45.20
CA LEU A 114 -66.25 -42.84 45.18
C LEU A 114 -65.80 -43.22 43.77
N ARG A 115 -66.68 -43.85 42.98
CA ARG A 115 -66.42 -44.20 41.58
C ARG A 115 -66.16 -42.96 40.72
N ILE A 116 -67.00 -41.93 40.82
CA ILE A 116 -66.82 -40.66 40.10
C ILE A 116 -65.48 -39.99 40.50
N SER A 117 -65.13 -40.01 41.79
CA SER A 117 -63.85 -39.49 42.28
C SER A 117 -62.64 -40.25 41.72
N LEU A 118 -62.72 -41.58 41.66
CA LEU A 118 -61.70 -42.43 41.08
C LEU A 118 -61.54 -42.20 39.57
N ASP A 119 -62.64 -42.14 38.82
CA ASP A 119 -62.62 -41.86 37.39
C ASP A 119 -62.00 -40.48 37.09
N GLY A 120 -62.29 -39.47 37.92
CA GLY A 120 -61.64 -38.16 37.85
C GLY A 120 -60.13 -38.22 38.08
N LYS A 121 -59.68 -38.99 39.07
CA LYS A 121 -58.24 -39.19 39.35
C LYS A 121 -57.53 -39.95 38.22
N TRP A 122 -58.18 -40.97 37.65
CA TRP A 122 -57.66 -41.72 36.50
C TRP A 122 -57.59 -40.86 35.23
N GLY A 123 -58.54 -39.94 35.03
CA GLY A 123 -58.50 -38.94 33.96
C GLY A 123 -57.30 -38.00 34.08
N ALA A 124 -57.07 -37.46 35.29
CA ALA A 124 -55.92 -36.58 35.55
C ALA A 124 -54.56 -37.29 35.38
N LEU A 125 -54.47 -38.56 35.79
CA LEU A 125 -53.27 -39.39 35.57
C LEU A 125 -52.96 -39.58 34.08
N ARG A 126 -53.98 -39.88 33.26
CA ARG A 126 -53.80 -40.02 31.80
C ARG A 126 -53.37 -38.71 31.14
N GLN A 127 -53.96 -37.59 31.54
CA GLN A 127 -53.54 -36.27 31.05
C GLN A 127 -52.09 -35.96 31.43
N GLY A 128 -51.68 -36.26 32.68
CA GLY A 128 -50.29 -36.10 33.11
C GLY A 128 -49.31 -37.00 32.33
N GLU A 129 -49.72 -38.21 31.97
CA GLU A 129 -48.92 -39.12 31.16
C GLU A 129 -48.76 -38.63 29.71
N ASP A 130 -49.83 -38.10 29.11
CA ASP A 130 -49.80 -37.50 27.77
C ASP A 130 -48.92 -36.24 27.72
N GLU A 131 -49.02 -35.35 28.72
CA GLU A 131 -48.17 -34.17 28.85
C GLU A 131 -46.68 -34.55 29.01
N LEU A 132 -46.39 -35.57 29.81
CA LEU A 132 -45.03 -36.06 30.02
C LEU A 132 -44.45 -36.68 28.74
N ASN A 133 -45.26 -37.40 27.98
CA ASN A 133 -44.88 -37.95 26.68
C ASN A 133 -44.63 -36.86 25.63
N GLN A 134 -45.47 -35.83 25.58
CA GLN A 134 -45.24 -34.66 24.73
C GLN A 134 -43.93 -33.95 25.09
N ARG A 135 -43.68 -33.75 26.39
CA ARG A 135 -42.44 -33.11 26.86
C ARG A 135 -41.19 -33.94 26.52
N LYS A 136 -41.26 -35.27 26.64
CA LYS A 136 -40.19 -36.17 26.19
C LYS A 136 -39.90 -36.04 24.70
N MET A 137 -40.93 -35.95 23.86
CA MET A 137 -40.77 -35.77 22.41
C MET A 137 -40.15 -34.42 22.07
N GLN A 138 -40.54 -33.37 22.79
CA GLN A 138 -39.98 -32.03 22.61
C GLN A 138 -38.50 -31.99 23.00
N LEU A 139 -38.15 -32.55 24.16
CA LEU A 139 -36.75 -32.67 24.60
C LEU A 139 -35.90 -33.46 23.60
N LYS A 140 -36.41 -34.56 23.03
CA LYS A 140 -35.69 -35.30 21.98
C LYS A 140 -35.44 -34.48 20.72
N ARG A 141 -36.33 -33.57 20.36
CA ARG A 141 -36.12 -32.66 19.21
C ARG A 141 -35.07 -31.60 19.53
N GLU A 142 -35.18 -30.98 20.71
CA GLU A 142 -34.20 -30.01 21.19
C GLU A 142 -32.79 -30.62 21.29
N THR A 143 -32.66 -31.86 21.77
CA THR A 143 -31.35 -32.56 21.81
C THR A 143 -30.76 -32.76 20.41
N ARG A 144 -31.58 -33.17 19.44
CA ARG A 144 -31.12 -33.34 18.04
C ARG A 144 -30.72 -32.02 17.39
N GLU A 145 -31.43 -30.94 17.66
CA GLU A 145 -31.05 -29.60 17.18
C GLU A 145 -29.73 -29.14 17.80
N ILE A 146 -29.53 -29.37 19.09
CA ILE A 146 -28.26 -29.06 19.78
C ILE A 146 -27.11 -29.88 19.17
N GLU A 147 -27.29 -31.19 18.95
CA GLU A 147 -26.29 -32.04 18.32
C GLU A 147 -25.96 -31.58 16.88
N ALA A 148 -26.97 -31.18 16.10
CA ALA A 148 -26.77 -30.64 14.76
C ALA A 148 -26.00 -29.33 14.78
N MET A 149 -26.33 -28.41 15.69
CA MET A 149 -25.60 -27.15 15.87
C MET A 149 -24.16 -27.38 16.33
N GLN A 150 -23.91 -28.33 17.25
CA GLN A 150 -22.57 -28.70 17.67
C GLN A 150 -21.75 -29.30 16.52
N SER A 151 -22.36 -30.14 15.69
CA SER A 151 -21.71 -30.68 14.49
C SER A 151 -21.40 -29.60 13.46
N GLN A 152 -22.26 -28.58 13.32
CA GLN A 152 -22.02 -27.46 12.43
C GLN A 152 -20.87 -26.58 12.96
N ASN A 153 -20.92 -26.21 14.24
CA ASN A 153 -19.90 -25.39 14.89
C ASN A 153 -18.51 -26.03 14.84
N SER A 154 -18.42 -27.36 15.01
CA SER A 154 -17.15 -28.10 14.91
C SER A 154 -16.58 -28.10 13.49
N ARG A 155 -17.42 -28.17 12.44
CA ARG A 155 -16.97 -27.99 11.06
C ARG A 155 -16.46 -26.58 10.80
N THR A 156 -17.23 -25.56 11.23
CA THR A 156 -16.83 -24.15 11.05
C THR A 156 -15.54 -23.82 11.80
N LEU A 157 -15.34 -24.36 13.01
CA LEU A 157 -14.08 -24.25 13.74
C LEU A 157 -12.91 -24.90 12.97
N GLY A 158 -13.11 -26.06 12.36
CA GLY A 158 -12.11 -26.72 11.54
C GLY A 158 -11.73 -25.90 10.30
N GLU A 159 -12.71 -25.32 9.62
CA GLU A 159 -12.50 -24.42 8.48
C GLU A 159 -11.71 -23.16 8.89
N MET A 160 -12.09 -22.53 10.00
CA MET A 160 -11.37 -21.38 10.55
C MET A 160 -9.92 -21.74 10.94
N GLN A 161 -9.68 -22.90 11.55
CA GLN A 161 -8.33 -23.36 11.87
C GLN A 161 -7.49 -23.58 10.61
N ASN A 162 -8.07 -24.16 9.56
CA ASN A 162 -7.41 -24.32 8.28
C ASN A 162 -7.07 -22.97 7.63
N GLU A 163 -7.99 -22.00 7.69
CA GLU A 163 -7.76 -20.65 7.18
C GLU A 163 -6.66 -19.91 7.97
N ILE A 164 -6.67 -20.03 9.30
CA ILE A 164 -5.61 -19.48 10.17
C ILE A 164 -4.26 -20.11 9.83
N SER A 165 -4.20 -21.44 9.66
CA SER A 165 -2.99 -22.15 9.26
C SER A 165 -2.47 -21.69 7.89
N GLY A 166 -3.38 -21.51 6.91
CA GLY A 166 -3.04 -20.96 5.59
C GLY A 166 -2.49 -19.53 5.67
N LYS A 167 -3.15 -18.65 6.43
CA LYS A 167 -2.67 -17.27 6.66
C LYS A 167 -1.32 -17.23 7.38
N LYS A 168 -1.08 -18.14 8.32
CA LYS A 168 0.21 -18.25 9.03
C LYS A 168 1.34 -18.63 8.07
N LYS A 169 1.13 -19.60 7.18
CA LYS A 169 2.11 -19.95 6.13
C LYS A 169 2.41 -18.78 5.21
N LEU A 170 1.38 -18.06 4.76
CA LEU A 170 1.57 -16.85 3.94
C LEU A 170 2.36 -15.77 4.68
N LEU A 171 2.09 -15.56 5.96
CA LEU A 171 2.83 -14.62 6.80
C LEU A 171 4.31 -15.03 6.93
N ASP A 172 4.58 -16.31 7.12
CA ASP A 172 5.95 -16.84 7.18
C ASP A 172 6.70 -16.66 5.84
N ASP A 173 6.03 -16.89 4.71
CA ASP A 173 6.59 -16.65 3.37
C ASP A 173 6.87 -15.16 3.12
N VAL A 174 5.95 -14.28 3.53
CA VAL A 174 6.13 -12.81 3.44
C VAL A 174 7.30 -12.37 4.31
N ASN A 175 7.40 -12.87 5.55
CA ASN A 175 8.52 -12.60 6.45
C ASN A 175 9.85 -13.08 5.87
N LYS A 176 9.88 -14.24 5.21
CA LYS A 176 11.07 -14.76 4.53
C LYS A 176 11.50 -13.83 3.38
N LYS A 177 10.55 -13.39 2.54
CA LYS A 177 10.82 -12.44 1.46
C LYS A 177 11.31 -11.09 1.99
N LEU A 178 10.69 -10.57 3.05
CA LEU A 178 11.12 -9.33 3.72
C LEU A 178 12.56 -9.43 4.23
N LYS A 179 12.94 -10.55 4.86
CA LYS A 179 14.33 -10.77 5.29
C LYS A 179 15.31 -10.74 4.12
N THR A 180 14.97 -11.35 2.99
CA THR A 180 15.81 -11.30 1.78
C THR A 180 15.93 -9.89 1.22
N ILE A 181 14.83 -9.13 1.19
CA ILE A 181 14.83 -7.72 0.72
C ILE A 181 15.70 -6.86 1.64
N VAL A 182 15.55 -7.00 2.97
CA VAL A 182 16.35 -6.25 3.95
C VAL A 182 17.84 -6.58 3.81
N ALA A 183 18.20 -7.85 3.59
CA ALA A 183 19.59 -8.23 3.34
C ALA A 183 20.15 -7.59 2.07
N ALA A 184 19.40 -7.62 0.97
CA ALA A 184 19.79 -6.96 -0.29
C ALA A 184 19.88 -5.44 -0.15
N HIS A 185 19.02 -4.82 0.66
CA HIS A 185 19.08 -3.39 0.95
C HIS A 185 20.35 -3.02 1.71
N ARG A 186 20.69 -3.78 2.76
CA ARG A 186 21.92 -3.58 3.53
C ARG A 186 23.17 -3.74 2.69
N GLU A 187 23.18 -4.69 1.76
CA GLU A 187 24.29 -4.88 0.82
C GLU A 187 24.44 -3.65 -0.10
N LYS A 188 23.32 -3.14 -0.64
CA LYS A 188 23.33 -1.91 -1.45
C LYS A 188 23.79 -0.69 -0.65
N GLU A 189 23.32 -0.53 0.58
CA GLU A 189 23.79 0.54 1.48
C GLU A 189 25.30 0.46 1.70
N ALA A 190 25.84 -0.73 1.95
CA ALA A 190 27.28 -0.93 2.09
C ALA A 190 28.04 -0.56 0.80
N THR A 191 27.51 -0.92 -0.37
CA THR A 191 28.12 -0.51 -1.65
C THR A 191 28.06 1.00 -1.89
N LEU A 192 26.96 1.66 -1.52
CA LEU A 192 26.81 3.10 -1.64
C LEU A 192 27.79 3.82 -0.71
N LEU A 193 27.92 3.37 0.53
CA LEU A 193 28.88 3.93 1.49
C LEU A 193 30.33 3.80 1.00
N ASN A 194 30.69 2.66 0.38
CA ASN A 194 32.00 2.48 -0.23
C ASN A 194 32.22 3.41 -1.44
N LEU A 195 31.21 3.60 -2.28
CA LEU A 195 31.28 4.54 -3.42
C LEU A 195 31.41 5.98 -2.93
N GLU A 196 30.66 6.38 -1.90
CA GLU A 196 30.78 7.70 -1.26
C GLU A 196 32.20 7.93 -0.73
N GLN A 197 32.79 6.95 -0.03
CA GLN A 197 34.19 7.02 0.41
C GLN A 197 35.17 7.18 -0.76
N GLN A 198 34.98 6.42 -1.84
CA GLN A 198 35.81 6.56 -3.05
C GLN A 198 35.64 7.95 -3.69
N HIS A 199 34.42 8.50 -3.73
CA HIS A 199 34.17 9.84 -4.23
C HIS A 199 34.85 10.91 -3.35
N PHE A 200 34.79 10.76 -2.03
CA PHE A 200 35.48 11.65 -1.11
C PHE A 200 37.00 11.65 -1.32
N GLU A 201 37.63 10.48 -1.46
CA GLU A 201 39.06 10.39 -1.75
C GLU A 201 39.40 11.00 -3.12
N ARG A 202 38.58 10.76 -4.14
CA ARG A 202 38.76 11.37 -5.46
C ARG A 202 38.63 12.89 -5.44
N ILE A 203 37.73 13.44 -4.61
CA ILE A 203 37.60 14.89 -4.40
C ILE A 203 38.86 15.44 -3.73
N LYS A 204 39.43 14.77 -2.73
CA LYS A 204 40.71 15.17 -2.12
C LYS A 204 41.85 15.19 -3.13
N ASP A 205 41.95 14.15 -3.97
CA ASP A 205 42.96 14.07 -5.04
C ASP A 205 42.81 15.19 -6.07
N LEU A 206 41.57 15.50 -6.45
CA LEU A 206 41.28 16.61 -7.36
C LEU A 206 41.65 17.96 -6.75
N ALA A 207 41.31 18.19 -5.48
CA ALA A 207 41.70 19.41 -4.76
C ALA A 207 43.24 19.54 -4.64
N ALA A 208 43.96 18.43 -4.45
CA ALA A 208 45.42 18.44 -4.46
C ALA A 208 45.98 18.79 -5.85
N LYS A 209 45.41 18.24 -6.92
CA LYS A 209 45.78 18.58 -8.30
C LYS A 209 45.45 20.03 -8.67
N GLU A 210 44.34 20.56 -8.18
CA GLU A 210 43.94 21.96 -8.36
C GLU A 210 44.96 22.90 -7.73
N LYS A 211 45.40 22.65 -6.49
CA LYS A 211 46.48 23.42 -5.84
C LYS A 211 47.80 23.38 -6.64
N ILE A 212 48.13 22.24 -7.23
CA ILE A 212 49.32 22.13 -8.10
C ILE A 212 49.12 22.96 -9.37
N ALA A 213 47.95 22.92 -9.99
CA ALA A 213 47.62 23.70 -11.18
C ALA A 213 47.65 25.22 -10.90
N GLU A 214 47.12 25.66 -9.75
CA GLU A 214 47.21 27.05 -9.29
C GLU A 214 48.67 27.50 -9.11
N SER A 215 49.50 26.66 -8.49
CA SER A 215 50.94 26.93 -8.33
C SER A 215 51.67 27.05 -9.68
N LEU A 216 51.33 26.18 -10.65
CA LEU A 216 51.89 26.25 -12.00
C LEU A 216 51.42 27.50 -12.74
N ASN A 217 50.15 27.89 -12.62
CA ASN A 217 49.62 29.11 -13.21
C ASN A 217 50.31 30.37 -12.66
N LEU A 218 50.59 30.42 -11.35
CA LEU A 218 51.35 31.52 -10.75
C LEU A 218 52.77 31.61 -11.34
N LYS A 219 53.44 30.46 -11.53
CA LYS A 219 54.77 30.42 -12.17
C LYS A 219 54.74 30.85 -13.64
N ILE A 220 53.68 30.50 -14.37
CA ILE A 220 53.48 30.95 -15.75
C ILE A 220 53.33 32.47 -15.79
N GLN A 221 52.46 33.03 -14.95
CA GLN A 221 52.27 34.50 -14.87
C GLN A 221 53.55 35.23 -14.48
N GLU A 222 54.35 34.69 -13.56
CA GLU A 222 55.65 35.25 -13.20
C GLU A 222 56.62 35.26 -14.40
N LYS A 223 56.67 34.17 -15.17
CA LYS A 223 57.48 34.07 -16.38
C LYS A 223 57.00 34.98 -17.50
N GLU A 224 55.69 35.16 -17.66
CA GLU A 224 55.12 36.12 -18.61
C GLU A 224 55.55 37.54 -18.26
N ARG A 225 55.46 37.96 -16.99
CA ARG A 225 55.95 39.28 -16.53
C ARG A 225 57.45 39.47 -16.74
N GLU A 226 58.26 38.44 -16.47
CA GLU A 226 59.70 38.47 -16.78
C GLU A 226 59.96 38.69 -18.27
N MET A 227 59.22 37.98 -19.14
CA MET A 227 59.34 38.12 -20.59
C MET A 227 58.89 39.50 -21.07
N GLU A 228 57.76 40.01 -20.58
CA GLU A 228 57.30 41.38 -20.87
C GLU A 228 58.37 42.41 -20.53
N THR A 229 58.98 42.29 -19.34
CA THR A 229 60.07 43.19 -18.91
C THR A 229 61.26 43.12 -19.87
N LYS A 230 61.67 41.92 -20.30
CA LYS A 230 62.76 41.74 -21.28
C LYS A 230 62.41 42.31 -22.65
N VAL A 231 61.16 42.16 -23.10
CA VAL A 231 60.66 42.73 -24.35
C VAL A 231 60.67 44.26 -24.28
N SER A 232 60.18 44.86 -23.19
CA SER A 232 60.23 46.32 -22.98
C SER A 232 61.67 46.85 -22.99
N GLN A 233 62.60 46.14 -22.34
CA GLN A 233 64.03 46.50 -22.38
C GLN A 233 64.62 46.40 -23.80
N ALA A 234 64.25 45.37 -24.56
CA ALA A 234 64.70 45.21 -25.94
C ALA A 234 64.14 46.32 -26.86
N MET A 235 62.86 46.67 -26.69
CA MET A 235 62.22 47.78 -27.41
C MET A 235 62.92 49.11 -27.14
N HIS A 236 63.23 49.42 -25.87
CA HIS A 236 63.93 50.66 -25.54
C HIS A 236 65.37 50.69 -26.07
N ARG A 237 66.05 49.53 -26.17
CA ARG A 237 67.35 49.43 -26.84
C ARG A 237 67.24 49.68 -28.34
N LEU A 238 66.21 49.15 -29.00
CA LEU A 238 65.95 49.40 -30.42
C LEU A 238 65.69 50.89 -30.68
N GLU A 239 64.87 51.53 -29.86
CA GLU A 239 64.59 52.96 -29.93
C GLU A 239 65.88 53.80 -29.81
N LYS A 240 66.79 53.47 -28.88
CA LYS A 240 68.11 54.11 -28.79
C LYS A 240 68.97 53.91 -30.05
N ILE A 241 68.91 52.74 -30.67
CA ILE A 241 69.63 52.45 -31.92
C ILE A 241 69.04 53.28 -33.07
N GLU A 242 67.71 53.41 -33.14
CA GLU A 242 67.04 54.25 -34.14
C GLU A 242 67.41 55.72 -33.99
N MET A 243 67.45 56.26 -32.77
CA MET A 243 67.90 57.64 -32.53
C MET A 243 69.37 57.84 -32.97
N ARG A 244 70.27 56.91 -32.65
CA ARG A 244 71.67 56.99 -33.12
C ARG A 244 71.79 56.92 -34.65
N LYS A 245 70.92 56.15 -35.29
CA LYS A 245 70.87 56.05 -36.75
C LYS A 245 70.42 57.36 -37.40
N THR A 246 69.44 58.06 -36.81
CA THR A 246 68.99 59.35 -37.32
C THR A 246 70.02 60.45 -37.09
N GLU A 247 70.72 60.45 -35.95
CA GLU A 247 71.87 61.31 -35.67
C GLU A 247 72.99 61.13 -36.71
N ALA A 248 73.42 59.88 -36.94
CA ALA A 248 74.44 59.57 -37.94
C ALA A 248 74.01 59.95 -39.38
N GLN A 249 72.72 59.83 -39.72
CA GLN A 249 72.21 60.29 -41.01
C GLN A 249 72.25 61.82 -41.17
N ASN A 250 72.05 62.56 -40.08
CA ASN A 250 72.13 64.03 -40.08
C ASN A 250 73.59 64.50 -40.19
N GLU A 251 74.51 63.85 -39.48
CA GLU A 251 75.96 64.09 -39.61
C GLU A 251 76.44 63.83 -41.05
N LEU A 252 76.01 62.72 -41.66
CA LEU A 252 76.34 62.40 -43.04
C LEU A 252 75.83 63.47 -44.03
N LYS A 253 74.64 64.03 -43.78
CA LYS A 253 74.11 65.16 -44.57
C LYS A 253 74.94 66.43 -44.38
N ALA A 254 75.36 66.73 -43.16
CA ALA A 254 76.21 67.88 -42.86
C ALA A 254 77.56 67.78 -43.60
N ILE A 255 78.24 66.63 -43.48
CA ILE A 255 79.50 66.33 -44.18
C ILE A 255 79.33 66.45 -45.71
N LYS A 256 78.23 65.95 -46.28
CA LYS A 256 77.96 66.09 -47.72
C LYS A 256 77.80 67.56 -48.15
N SER A 257 77.19 68.40 -47.30
CA SER A 257 77.05 69.83 -47.58
C SER A 257 78.38 70.57 -47.49
N GLU A 258 79.24 70.18 -46.54
CA GLU A 258 80.57 70.76 -46.33
C GLU A 258 81.53 70.39 -47.46
N ILE A 259 81.53 69.12 -47.91
CA ILE A 259 82.24 68.69 -49.13
C ILE A 259 81.75 69.49 -50.35
N SER A 260 80.44 69.75 -50.46
CA SER A 260 79.90 70.55 -51.57
C SER A 260 80.34 72.02 -51.51
N MET A 261 80.52 72.61 -50.32
CA MET A 261 81.12 73.94 -50.16
C MET A 261 82.61 73.95 -50.51
N MET A 262 83.39 72.99 -50.02
CA MET A 262 84.83 72.91 -50.32
C MET A 262 85.09 72.74 -51.82
N MET A 263 84.24 72.00 -52.53
CA MET A 263 84.32 71.86 -53.98
C MET A 263 84.05 73.18 -54.72
N ARG A 264 83.17 74.05 -54.22
CA ARG A 264 82.96 75.40 -54.79
C ARG A 264 84.15 76.34 -54.53
N ASN A 265 84.74 76.29 -53.33
CA ASN A 265 85.91 77.12 -52.99
C ASN A 265 87.15 76.73 -53.82
N ARG A 266 87.29 75.44 -54.17
CA ARG A 266 88.35 74.95 -55.06
C ARG A 266 88.20 75.46 -56.50
N GLU A 267 86.97 75.55 -57.00
CA GLU A 267 86.68 76.10 -58.34
C GLU A 267 86.96 77.61 -58.44
N GLU A 268 86.90 78.34 -57.33
CA GLU A 268 87.26 79.77 -57.25
C GLU A 268 88.78 79.98 -57.14
N ALA A 269 89.51 79.11 -56.44
CA ALA A 269 90.98 79.15 -56.38
C ALA A 269 91.68 78.78 -57.72
N GLU A 270 91.11 77.82 -58.49
CA GLU A 270 91.64 77.45 -59.82
C GLU A 270 91.37 78.53 -60.90
N LYS A 271 90.41 79.44 -60.68
CA LYS A 271 90.13 80.58 -61.57
C LYS A 271 91.04 81.79 -61.29
N GLU A 272 91.60 81.90 -60.09
CA GLU A 272 92.53 82.98 -59.70
C GLU A 272 93.98 82.68 -60.12
N MET A 273 94.43 81.42 -60.04
CA MET A 273 95.75 80.98 -60.54
C MET A 273 95.90 81.16 -62.07
N ARG A 274 94.81 80.99 -62.84
CA ARG A 274 94.81 81.20 -64.30
C ARG A 274 94.82 82.68 -64.73
N ARG A 275 94.64 83.62 -63.80
CA ARG A 275 94.68 85.08 -64.06
C ARG A 275 96.02 85.74 -63.67
N GLN A 276 96.94 85.00 -63.05
CA GLN A 276 98.28 85.49 -62.67
C GLN A 276 99.41 84.99 -63.59
N GLU A 277 99.13 84.07 -64.53
CA GLU A 277 100.11 83.62 -65.56
C GLU A 277 100.12 84.49 -66.83
N ALA A 278 99.35 85.60 -66.87
CA ALA A 278 99.18 86.45 -68.05
C ALA A 278 99.79 87.87 -67.94
N ALA A 279 100.76 88.10 -67.05
CA ALA A 279 101.46 89.38 -66.97
C ALA A 279 102.97 89.20 -66.70
N ILE A 280 103.77 89.52 -67.73
CA ILE A 280 105.18 90.01 -67.67
C ILE A 280 106.22 88.89 -67.37
N VAL A 281 107.25 88.61 -68.19
CA VAL A 281 107.97 89.31 -69.27
C VAL A 281 108.97 88.27 -69.83
N SER A 282 109.25 88.07 -71.13
CA SER A 282 109.69 88.97 -72.20
C SER A 282 111.01 89.71 -71.95
N GLY A 283 112.13 88.99 -71.79
CA GLY A 283 113.48 89.50 -72.05
C GLY A 283 114.25 88.50 -72.89
N LYS A 284 114.12 88.57 -74.21
CA LYS A 284 115.15 89.05 -75.15
C LYS A 284 116.53 88.36 -74.96
N GLN A 285 116.93 87.53 -75.93
CA GLN A 285 117.80 87.94 -77.05
C GLN A 285 119.23 88.09 -76.53
N GLU A 286 120.16 87.22 -76.89
CA GLU A 286 120.62 87.04 -78.26
C GLU A 286 121.20 85.64 -78.49
N LEU A 287 120.91 85.10 -79.68
CA LEU A 287 121.83 84.40 -80.59
C LEU A 287 122.61 83.21 -79.99
N GLU A 288 122.54 81.97 -80.45
CA GLU A 288 122.38 81.36 -81.77
C GLU A 288 122.65 79.88 -81.46
N ASN A 289 122.14 78.84 -82.10
CA ASN A 289 121.47 78.64 -83.36
C ASN A 289 120.91 77.21 -83.29
N GLY A 290 119.88 76.95 -84.08
CA GLY A 290 119.80 75.68 -84.80
C GLY A 290 118.97 74.56 -84.19
N ILE A 291 117.93 74.24 -84.96
CA ILE A 291 117.39 72.89 -85.17
C ILE A 291 116.17 72.54 -84.31
N ALA A 292 115.04 73.00 -84.83
CA ALA A 292 113.79 72.28 -84.80
C ALA A 292 113.97 70.84 -85.30
N THR A 293 113.45 69.86 -84.55
CA THR A 293 112.67 68.67 -84.98
C THR A 293 112.82 67.51 -83.97
N ALA A 294 112.15 67.59 -82.81
CA ALA A 294 111.99 66.40 -81.94
C ALA A 294 110.80 66.45 -80.94
N GLU A 295 110.06 67.55 -80.79
CA GLU A 295 109.07 67.67 -79.71
C GLU A 295 107.60 67.42 -80.09
N LYS A 296 107.27 67.27 -81.37
CA LYS A 296 105.89 66.98 -81.80
C LYS A 296 105.51 65.50 -81.59
N ALA A 297 106.46 64.58 -81.74
CA ALA A 297 106.24 63.13 -81.55
C ALA A 297 106.18 62.69 -80.06
N LYS A 298 106.86 63.40 -79.14
CA LYS A 298 106.80 63.11 -77.70
C LYS A 298 105.48 63.51 -77.05
N ARG A 299 104.82 64.57 -77.55
CA ARG A 299 103.52 65.02 -77.04
C ARG A 299 102.38 64.06 -77.45
N ASP A 300 102.36 63.58 -78.69
CA ASP A 300 101.33 62.64 -79.18
C ASP A 300 101.44 61.24 -78.54
N ALA A 301 102.65 60.79 -78.18
CA ALA A 301 102.85 59.52 -77.47
C ALA A 301 102.48 59.62 -75.97
N ALA A 302 102.76 60.75 -75.32
CA ALA A 302 102.40 60.97 -73.92
C ALA A 302 100.88 61.12 -73.71
N GLU A 303 100.16 61.65 -74.70
CA GLU A 303 98.70 61.78 -74.67
C GLU A 303 98.00 60.43 -74.82
N LYS A 304 98.47 59.57 -75.74
CA LYS A 304 97.98 58.19 -75.88
C LYS A 304 98.23 57.31 -74.64
N ILE A 305 99.36 57.47 -73.95
CA ILE A 305 99.63 56.75 -72.70
C ILE A 305 98.69 57.20 -71.57
N ARG A 306 98.37 58.50 -71.49
CA ARG A 306 97.39 59.01 -70.50
C ARG A 306 95.98 58.51 -70.76
N GLU A 307 95.57 58.42 -72.02
CA GLU A 307 94.28 57.83 -72.40
C GLU A 307 94.22 56.33 -72.06
N MET A 308 95.30 55.59 -72.32
CA MET A 308 95.38 54.16 -71.98
C MET A 308 95.31 53.92 -70.46
N VAL A 309 96.04 54.70 -69.65
CA VAL A 309 95.95 54.62 -68.17
C VAL A 309 94.56 55.02 -67.66
N ALA A 310 93.89 55.98 -68.31
CA ALA A 310 92.52 56.35 -67.96
C ALA A 310 91.52 55.22 -68.29
N VAL A 311 91.74 54.48 -69.38
CA VAL A 311 90.95 53.29 -69.74
C VAL A 311 91.21 52.15 -68.75
N GLU A 312 92.47 51.88 -68.38
CA GLU A 312 92.81 50.87 -67.37
C GLU A 312 92.18 51.18 -66.01
N ARG A 313 92.19 52.45 -65.58
CA ARG A 313 91.49 52.88 -64.36
C ARG A 313 89.97 52.70 -64.45
N ARG A 314 89.37 52.93 -65.62
CA ARG A 314 87.93 52.68 -65.84
C ARG A 314 87.62 51.18 -65.80
N ILE A 315 88.47 50.34 -66.39
CA ILE A 315 88.33 48.87 -66.34
C ILE A 315 88.47 48.37 -64.91
N ALA A 316 89.50 48.82 -64.17
CA ALA A 316 89.68 48.46 -62.76
C ALA A 316 88.48 48.86 -61.90
N LYS A 317 87.94 50.07 -62.12
CA LYS A 317 86.70 50.52 -61.44
C LYS A 317 85.51 49.65 -61.81
N LYS A 318 85.32 49.33 -63.10
CA LYS A 318 84.22 48.47 -63.57
C LYS A 318 84.32 47.04 -63.03
N ASN A 319 85.53 46.48 -62.92
CA ASN A 319 85.75 45.18 -62.30
C ASN A 319 85.46 45.20 -60.79
N SER A 320 85.78 46.30 -60.08
CA SER A 320 85.39 46.45 -58.67
C SER A 320 83.88 46.57 -58.49
N GLU A 321 83.20 47.27 -59.40
CA GLU A 321 81.73 47.38 -59.42
C GLU A 321 81.09 46.02 -59.74
N LEU A 322 81.67 45.23 -60.64
CA LEU A 322 81.22 43.87 -60.97
C LEU A 322 81.38 42.93 -59.78
N MET A 323 82.56 42.88 -59.14
CA MET A 323 82.77 42.06 -57.93
C MET A 323 81.83 42.48 -56.79
N GLY A 324 81.58 43.78 -56.63
CA GLY A 324 80.61 44.29 -55.67
C GLY A 324 79.16 43.90 -56.00
N ALA A 325 78.81 43.78 -57.28
CA ALA A 325 77.51 43.30 -57.73
C ALA A 325 77.36 41.77 -57.55
N GLU A 326 78.40 40.99 -57.85
CA GLU A 326 78.44 39.54 -57.66
C GLU A 326 78.32 39.16 -56.17
N ALA A 327 79.00 39.87 -55.26
CA ALA A 327 78.85 39.67 -53.83
C ALA A 327 77.42 39.96 -53.34
N ARG A 328 76.78 41.02 -53.85
CA ARG A 328 75.39 41.36 -53.54
C ARG A 328 74.40 40.34 -54.08
N LEU A 329 74.65 39.78 -55.26
CA LEU A 329 73.84 38.70 -55.81
C LEU A 329 73.92 37.45 -54.94
N ALA A 330 75.12 37.05 -54.51
CA ALA A 330 75.31 35.91 -53.61
C ALA A 330 74.59 36.10 -52.25
N ASP A 331 74.61 37.30 -51.69
CA ASP A 331 73.89 37.62 -50.45
C ASP A 331 72.36 37.58 -50.65
N LEU A 332 71.86 38.08 -51.78
CA LEU A 332 70.44 38.00 -52.12
C LEU A 332 69.97 36.56 -52.37
N GLU A 333 70.80 35.72 -52.99
CA GLU A 333 70.53 34.28 -53.16
C GLU A 333 70.46 33.55 -51.82
N LYS A 334 71.41 33.81 -50.90
CA LYS A 334 71.34 33.29 -49.53
C LYS A 334 70.09 33.78 -48.79
N GLN A 335 69.72 35.04 -48.96
CA GLN A 335 68.52 35.59 -48.34
C GLN A 335 67.24 34.95 -48.91
N ALA A 336 67.18 34.72 -50.22
CA ALA A 336 66.08 34.01 -50.87
C ALA A 336 65.97 32.55 -50.39
N GLN A 337 67.09 31.82 -50.31
CA GLN A 337 67.11 30.45 -49.77
C GLN A 337 66.64 30.41 -48.31
N SER A 338 67.06 31.35 -47.46
CA SER A 338 66.59 31.41 -46.07
C SER A 338 65.09 31.65 -45.95
N ARG A 339 64.51 32.46 -46.85
CA ARG A 339 63.07 32.75 -46.87
C ARG A 339 62.26 31.54 -47.32
N VAL A 340 62.74 30.80 -48.32
CA VAL A 340 62.12 29.56 -48.78
C VAL A 340 62.12 28.52 -47.66
N MET A 341 63.25 28.34 -46.96
CA MET A 341 63.33 27.41 -45.83
C MET A 341 62.45 27.84 -44.64
N ALA A 342 62.36 29.14 -44.35
CA ALA A 342 61.49 29.65 -43.30
C ALA A 342 59.99 29.50 -43.62
N ALA A 343 59.61 29.61 -44.91
CA ALA A 343 58.25 29.36 -45.36
C ALA A 343 57.90 27.87 -45.23
N ALA A 344 58.78 26.97 -45.72
CA ALA A 344 58.58 25.52 -45.59
C ALA A 344 58.46 25.06 -44.14
N LYS A 345 59.26 25.62 -43.23
CA LYS A 345 59.17 25.30 -41.79
C LYS A 345 57.87 25.80 -41.15
N ARG A 346 57.36 26.97 -41.57
CA ARG A 346 56.06 27.48 -41.11
C ARG A 346 54.91 26.64 -41.62
N GLU A 347 54.99 26.18 -42.87
CA GLU A 347 54.02 25.28 -43.48
C GLU A 347 53.97 23.94 -42.74
N GLU A 348 55.13 23.35 -42.44
CA GLU A 348 55.21 22.11 -41.64
C GLU A 348 54.64 22.30 -40.20
N GLU A 349 54.89 23.45 -39.57
CA GLU A 349 54.31 23.77 -38.26
C GLU A 349 52.79 23.98 -38.33
N THR A 350 52.25 24.54 -39.42
CA THR A 350 50.81 24.66 -39.62
C THR A 350 50.16 23.31 -39.87
N ASP A 351 50.77 22.44 -40.67
CA ASP A 351 50.25 21.11 -40.96
C ASP A 351 50.20 20.24 -39.70
N ARG A 352 51.23 20.31 -38.85
CA ARG A 352 51.21 19.64 -37.53
C ARG A 352 50.11 20.17 -36.61
N LYS A 353 49.82 21.47 -36.63
CA LYS A 353 48.72 22.05 -35.86
C LYS A 353 47.37 21.61 -36.40
N ILE A 354 47.20 21.56 -37.72
CA ILE A 354 46.00 21.06 -38.39
C ILE A 354 45.78 19.59 -38.03
N GLY A 355 46.82 18.76 -38.07
CA GLY A 355 46.75 17.35 -37.65
C GLY A 355 46.24 17.18 -36.22
N LYS A 356 46.82 17.91 -35.25
CA LYS A 356 46.37 17.89 -33.85
C LYS A 356 44.95 18.41 -33.64
N LEU A 357 44.52 19.38 -34.45
CA LEU A 357 43.15 19.88 -34.40
C LEU A 357 42.15 18.85 -34.96
N ASN A 358 42.52 18.14 -36.03
CA ASN A 358 41.70 17.07 -36.59
C ASN A 358 41.53 15.90 -35.61
N GLU A 359 42.60 15.49 -34.91
CA GLU A 359 42.52 14.49 -33.83
C GLU A 359 41.53 14.92 -32.73
N LYS A 360 41.60 16.18 -32.29
CA LYS A 360 40.65 16.72 -31.30
C LYS A 360 39.21 16.77 -31.82
N ILE A 361 39.01 17.08 -33.11
CA ILE A 361 37.67 17.06 -33.71
C ILE A 361 37.12 15.64 -33.72
N GLN A 362 37.93 14.64 -34.08
CA GLN A 362 37.52 13.23 -34.03
C GLN A 362 37.18 12.77 -32.60
N GLU A 363 37.97 13.17 -31.59
CA GLU A 363 37.66 12.89 -30.18
C GLU A 363 36.33 13.52 -29.76
N ILE A 364 36.06 14.77 -30.16
CA ILE A 364 34.79 15.45 -29.88
C ILE A 364 33.62 14.74 -30.58
N GLU A 365 33.79 14.29 -31.83
CA GLU A 365 32.76 13.52 -32.54
C GLU A 365 32.49 12.17 -31.89
N GLN A 366 33.52 11.47 -31.42
CA GLN A 366 33.34 10.23 -30.65
C GLN A 366 32.59 10.48 -29.34
N GLN A 367 32.96 11.53 -28.60
CA GLN A 367 32.25 11.92 -27.37
C GLN A 367 30.76 12.24 -27.65
N LYS A 368 30.47 12.93 -28.76
CA LYS A 368 29.09 13.22 -29.18
C LYS A 368 28.29 11.94 -29.46
N ILE A 369 28.89 10.95 -30.12
CA ILE A 369 28.25 9.65 -30.37
C ILE A 369 27.96 8.94 -29.04
N SER A 370 28.92 8.91 -28.11
CA SER A 370 28.72 8.31 -26.78
C SER A 370 27.62 9.02 -25.97
N LEU A 371 27.55 10.35 -26.03
CA LEU A 371 26.48 11.11 -25.39
C LEU A 371 25.10 10.79 -25.98
N SER A 372 24.99 10.71 -27.31
CA SER A 372 23.73 10.36 -27.97
C SER A 372 23.24 8.95 -27.60
N GLN A 373 24.16 7.99 -27.47
CA GLN A 373 23.82 6.63 -27.01
C GLN A 373 23.32 6.64 -25.56
N LEU A 374 23.94 7.44 -24.67
CA LEU A 374 23.49 7.59 -23.30
C LEU A 374 22.10 8.24 -23.22
N GLU A 375 21.84 9.28 -24.02
CA GLU A 375 20.53 9.93 -24.12
C GLU A 375 19.43 8.94 -24.54
N SER A 376 19.70 8.08 -25.52
CA SER A 376 18.74 7.02 -25.89
C SER A 376 18.48 6.03 -24.75
N GLY A 377 19.52 5.65 -24.00
CA GLY A 377 19.39 4.77 -22.84
C GLY A 377 18.66 5.43 -21.66
N HIS A 378 18.75 6.75 -21.51
CA HIS A 378 17.97 7.51 -20.54
C HIS A 378 16.49 7.56 -20.92
N GLY A 379 16.16 7.81 -22.19
CA GLY A 379 14.76 7.80 -22.66
C GLY A 379 14.07 6.44 -22.48
N GLU A 380 14.78 5.33 -22.71
CA GLU A 380 14.24 3.99 -22.43
C GLU A 380 14.01 3.74 -20.93
N LYS A 381 14.95 4.17 -20.07
CA LYS A 381 14.79 4.07 -18.61
C LYS A 381 13.63 4.91 -18.11
N GLU A 382 13.42 6.09 -18.66
CA GLU A 382 12.32 6.98 -18.33
C GLU A 382 10.97 6.33 -18.67
N LYS A 383 10.82 5.76 -19.86
CA LYS A 383 9.63 4.98 -20.24
C LYS A 383 9.37 3.81 -19.29
N ILE A 384 10.41 3.06 -18.90
CA ILE A 384 10.26 1.94 -17.96
C ILE A 384 9.82 2.44 -16.57
N LEU A 385 10.32 3.59 -16.13
CA LEU A 385 9.91 4.20 -14.86
C LEU A 385 8.48 4.72 -14.93
N GLU A 386 8.07 5.31 -16.05
CA GLU A 386 6.71 5.79 -16.30
C GLU A 386 5.71 4.62 -16.30
N GLU A 387 6.00 3.52 -17.01
CA GLU A 387 5.18 2.29 -16.96
C GLU A 387 5.09 1.71 -15.54
N LYS A 388 6.16 1.79 -14.74
CA LYS A 388 6.13 1.34 -13.34
C LYS A 388 5.26 2.26 -12.48
N ALA A 389 5.31 3.57 -12.70
CA ALA A 389 4.48 4.54 -11.99
C ALA A 389 2.98 4.36 -12.32
N GLU A 390 2.65 4.09 -13.58
CA GLU A 390 1.28 3.77 -13.99
C GLU A 390 0.78 2.48 -13.35
N ARG A 391 1.58 1.41 -13.35
CA ARG A 391 1.22 0.14 -12.67
C ARG A 391 1.05 0.32 -11.17
N ALA A 392 1.90 1.14 -10.53
CA ALA A 392 1.76 1.45 -9.11
C ALA A 392 0.46 2.23 -8.84
N SER A 393 0.13 3.20 -9.68
CA SER A 393 -1.10 3.99 -9.57
C SER A 393 -2.35 3.14 -9.75
N ALA A 394 -2.35 2.21 -10.72
CA ALA A 394 -3.43 1.25 -10.92
C ALA A 394 -3.64 0.36 -9.68
N LYS A 395 -2.57 -0.17 -9.10
CA LYS A 395 -2.64 -0.98 -7.87
C LYS A 395 -3.14 -0.20 -6.66
N LEU A 396 -2.72 1.06 -6.51
CA LEU A 396 -3.22 1.91 -5.43
C LEU A 396 -4.72 2.15 -5.56
N ARG A 397 -5.22 2.32 -6.79
CA ARG A 397 -6.65 2.45 -7.06
C ARG A 397 -7.43 1.18 -6.68
N GLU A 398 -6.96 0.01 -7.09
CA GLU A 398 -7.56 -1.28 -6.72
C GLU A 398 -7.61 -1.48 -5.20
N ILE A 399 -6.53 -1.13 -4.49
CA ILE A 399 -6.48 -1.21 -3.02
C ILE A 399 -7.48 -0.25 -2.39
N SER A 400 -7.60 0.98 -2.91
CA SER A 400 -8.57 1.96 -2.42
C SER A 400 -10.01 1.46 -2.59
N GLU A 401 -10.34 0.94 -3.77
CA GLU A 401 -11.68 0.38 -4.05
C GLU A 401 -11.98 -0.84 -3.15
N ALA A 402 -10.99 -1.69 -2.88
CA ALA A 402 -11.11 -2.82 -1.95
C ALA A 402 -11.30 -2.36 -0.49
N ILE A 403 -10.63 -1.28 -0.07
CA ILE A 403 -10.81 -0.69 1.26
C ILE A 403 -12.24 -0.14 1.39
N ASP A 404 -12.72 0.61 0.40
CA ASP A 404 -14.08 1.17 0.40
C ASP A 404 -15.13 0.05 0.46
N ALA A 405 -14.94 -1.03 -0.30
CA ALA A 405 -15.82 -2.20 -0.25
C ALA A 405 -15.84 -2.86 1.15
N ARG A 406 -14.67 -3.02 1.79
CA ARG A 406 -14.56 -3.54 3.15
C ARG A 406 -15.19 -2.62 4.18
N GLN A 407 -15.04 -1.31 4.06
CA GLN A 407 -15.67 -0.35 4.96
C GLN A 407 -17.20 -0.41 4.88
N ARG A 408 -17.77 -0.58 3.68
CA ARG A 408 -19.22 -0.79 3.52
C ARG A 408 -19.68 -2.11 4.15
N GLN A 409 -18.91 -3.18 4.01
CA GLN A 409 -19.20 -4.46 4.66
C GLN A 409 -19.18 -4.33 6.19
N LEU A 410 -18.17 -3.67 6.75
CA LEU A 410 -18.09 -3.41 8.19
C LEU A 410 -19.28 -2.61 8.71
N ALA A 411 -19.65 -1.52 8.04
CA ALA A 411 -20.83 -0.73 8.41
C ALA A 411 -22.12 -1.57 8.40
N THR A 412 -22.25 -2.50 7.45
CA THR A 412 -23.38 -3.43 7.38
C THR A 412 -23.36 -4.41 8.55
N MET A 413 -22.19 -4.98 8.88
CA MET A 413 -22.03 -5.89 10.02
C MET A 413 -22.29 -5.18 11.35
N ASP A 414 -21.84 -3.94 11.53
CA ASP A 414 -22.09 -3.16 12.73
C ASP A 414 -23.60 -2.92 12.94
N SER A 415 -24.32 -2.61 11.85
CA SER A 415 -25.79 -2.51 11.90
C SER A 415 -26.44 -3.83 12.30
N GLN A 416 -25.94 -4.96 11.81
CA GLN A 416 -26.44 -6.29 12.20
C GLN A 416 -26.16 -6.58 13.68
N ILE A 417 -24.97 -6.24 14.19
CA ILE A 417 -24.61 -6.40 15.61
C ILE A 417 -25.51 -5.55 16.49
N ILE A 418 -25.76 -4.29 16.13
CA ILE A 418 -26.68 -3.41 16.89
C ILE A 418 -28.08 -4.03 16.94
N THR A 419 -28.56 -4.57 15.82
CA THR A 419 -29.88 -5.22 15.76
C THR A 419 -29.93 -6.47 16.63
N ALA A 420 -28.89 -7.31 16.57
CA ALA A 420 -28.77 -8.51 17.42
C ALA A 420 -28.71 -8.16 18.91
N ARG A 421 -28.00 -7.09 19.30
CA ARG A 421 -27.96 -6.60 20.69
C ARG A 421 -29.34 -6.17 21.19
N LYS A 422 -30.11 -5.43 20.38
CA LYS A 422 -31.48 -5.04 20.75
C LYS A 422 -32.41 -6.25 20.95
N LEU A 423 -32.25 -7.27 20.11
CA LEU A 423 -33.00 -8.53 20.28
C LEU A 423 -32.59 -9.27 21.56
N LEU A 424 -31.29 -9.27 21.89
CA LEU A 424 -30.79 -9.85 23.13
C LEU A 424 -31.34 -9.11 24.36
N GLU A 425 -31.27 -7.78 24.39
CA GLU A 425 -31.85 -6.96 25.46
C GLU A 425 -33.35 -7.23 25.66
N SER A 426 -34.09 -7.38 24.55
CA SER A 426 -35.51 -7.75 24.60
C SER A 426 -35.72 -9.14 25.22
N ALA A 427 -34.91 -10.14 24.84
CA ALA A 427 -35.00 -11.49 25.38
C ALA A 427 -34.59 -11.55 26.87
N GLU A 428 -33.59 -10.77 27.28
CA GLU A 428 -33.17 -10.64 28.67
C GLU A 428 -34.28 -9.99 29.53
N ALA A 429 -34.93 -8.94 29.02
CA ALA A 429 -36.07 -8.30 29.69
C ALA A 429 -37.26 -9.27 29.86
N GLU A 430 -37.57 -10.07 28.83
CA GLU A 430 -38.59 -11.12 28.92
C GLU A 430 -38.21 -12.19 29.95
N HIS A 431 -36.96 -12.64 29.96
CA HIS A 431 -36.47 -13.62 30.92
C HIS A 431 -36.53 -13.09 32.37
N GLN A 432 -36.15 -11.82 32.60
CA GLN A 432 -36.29 -11.18 33.91
C GLN A 432 -37.77 -11.09 34.35
N SER A 433 -38.68 -10.76 33.43
CA SER A 433 -40.13 -10.75 33.70
C SER A 433 -40.66 -12.14 34.09
N VAL A 434 -40.16 -13.20 33.45
CA VAL A 434 -40.50 -14.58 33.81
C VAL A 434 -39.96 -14.94 35.20
N LEU A 435 -38.71 -14.56 35.51
CA LEU A 435 -38.12 -14.80 36.84
C LEU A 435 -38.88 -14.08 37.96
N GLU A 436 -39.30 -12.83 37.74
CA GLU A 436 -40.18 -12.06 38.63
C GLU A 436 -41.49 -12.82 38.90
N LYS A 437 -42.16 -13.32 37.85
CA LYS A 437 -43.39 -14.13 37.98
C LYS A 437 -43.14 -15.42 38.75
N ILE A 438 -41.99 -16.08 38.57
CA ILE A 438 -41.62 -17.28 39.32
C ILE A 438 -41.42 -16.95 40.81
N LYS A 439 -40.71 -15.85 41.13
CA LYS A 439 -40.53 -15.39 42.52
C LYS A 439 -41.87 -15.10 43.19
N GLN A 440 -42.78 -14.41 42.51
CA GLN A 440 -44.13 -14.14 43.02
C GLN A 440 -44.92 -15.43 43.28
N LYS A 441 -44.82 -16.43 42.38
CA LYS A 441 -45.45 -17.75 42.59
C LYS A 441 -44.83 -18.49 43.77
N GLN A 442 -43.51 -18.48 43.92
CA GLN A 442 -42.83 -19.09 45.07
C GLN A 442 -43.21 -18.43 46.40
N ALA A 443 -43.37 -17.10 46.43
CA ALA A 443 -43.87 -16.39 47.61
C ALA A 443 -45.28 -16.85 47.99
N LYS A 444 -46.19 -16.97 47.01
CA LYS A 444 -47.55 -17.50 47.23
C LYS A 444 -47.55 -18.95 47.72
N ILE A 445 -46.63 -19.79 47.23
CA ILE A 445 -46.47 -21.16 47.71
C ILE A 445 -46.03 -21.16 49.17
N ARG A 446 -45.02 -20.37 49.55
CA ARG A 446 -44.56 -20.25 50.95
C ARG A 446 -45.65 -19.73 51.89
N GLU A 447 -46.47 -18.78 51.45
CA GLU A 447 -47.61 -18.30 52.23
C GLU A 447 -48.68 -19.39 52.43
N ALA A 448 -48.91 -20.22 51.41
CA ALA A 448 -49.83 -21.35 51.52
C ALA A 448 -49.30 -22.43 52.46
N GLU A 449 -48.02 -22.80 52.33
CA GLU A 449 -47.32 -23.73 53.23
C GLU A 449 -47.36 -23.23 54.68
N GLY A 450 -47.12 -21.94 54.93
CA GLY A 450 -47.21 -21.36 56.27
C GLY A 450 -48.63 -21.35 56.86
N LYS A 451 -49.67 -21.26 56.02
CA LYS A 451 -51.07 -21.41 56.47
C LYS A 451 -51.39 -22.87 56.79
N GLU A 452 -50.91 -23.80 55.99
CA GLU A 452 -51.08 -25.24 56.22
C GLU A 452 -50.36 -25.68 57.50
N GLU A 453 -49.16 -25.17 57.77
CA GLU A 453 -48.43 -25.45 59.01
C GLU A 453 -49.15 -24.89 60.24
N LYS A 454 -49.75 -23.69 60.14
CA LYS A 454 -50.59 -23.14 61.21
C LYS A 454 -51.84 -24.00 61.46
N LEU A 455 -52.54 -24.40 60.40
CA LEU A 455 -53.71 -25.29 60.51
C LEU A 455 -53.33 -26.65 61.09
N SER A 456 -52.16 -27.19 60.73
CA SER A 456 -51.63 -28.43 61.30
C SER A 456 -51.32 -28.29 62.79
N ARG A 457 -50.71 -27.18 63.21
CA ARG A 457 -50.49 -26.88 64.64
C ARG A 457 -51.79 -26.69 65.40
N GLU A 458 -52.76 -25.97 64.84
CA GLU A 458 -54.09 -25.78 65.43
C GLU A 458 -54.85 -27.10 65.56
N SER A 459 -54.79 -27.95 64.53
CA SER A 459 -55.33 -29.30 64.56
C SER A 459 -54.64 -30.16 65.63
N GLY A 460 -53.32 -30.09 65.76
CA GLY A 460 -52.58 -30.78 66.82
C GLY A 460 -52.93 -30.29 68.23
N ILE A 461 -53.16 -28.99 68.42
CA ILE A 461 -53.64 -28.42 69.69
C ILE A 461 -55.06 -28.92 69.99
N LEU A 462 -55.94 -28.95 69.00
CA LEU A 462 -57.29 -29.51 69.12
C LEU A 462 -57.27 -30.99 69.46
N LEU A 463 -56.43 -31.78 68.80
CA LEU A 463 -56.29 -33.21 69.07
C LEU A 463 -55.79 -33.44 70.50
N ASN A 464 -54.78 -32.69 70.93
CA ASN A 464 -54.25 -32.77 72.30
C ASN A 464 -55.26 -32.32 73.35
N LYS A 465 -56.10 -31.31 73.04
CA LYS A 465 -57.22 -30.92 73.90
C LYS A 465 -58.29 -32.01 73.96
N MET A 466 -58.67 -32.60 72.83
CA MET A 466 -59.61 -33.71 72.79
C MET A 466 -59.08 -34.94 73.52
N ASP A 467 -57.79 -35.23 73.43
CA ASP A 467 -57.13 -36.31 74.18
C ASP A 467 -57.06 -36.00 75.67
N ALA A 468 -56.79 -34.75 76.05
CA ALA A 468 -56.82 -34.30 77.45
C ALA A 468 -58.24 -34.39 78.02
N ASP A 469 -59.23 -33.91 77.28
CA ASP A 469 -60.65 -34.00 77.63
C ASP A 469 -61.08 -35.46 77.69
N ALA A 470 -60.68 -36.32 76.75
CA ALA A 470 -60.98 -37.75 76.77
C ALA A 470 -60.33 -38.43 77.98
N ARG A 471 -59.09 -38.08 78.34
CA ARG A 471 -58.43 -38.56 79.56
C ARG A 471 -59.10 -38.03 80.81
N GLU A 472 -59.60 -36.81 80.81
CA GLU A 472 -60.31 -36.20 81.94
C GLU A 472 -61.73 -36.76 82.09
N TYR A 473 -62.42 -37.05 80.99
CA TYR A 473 -63.65 -37.84 80.93
C TYR A 473 -63.41 -39.25 81.41
N GLN A 474 -62.31 -39.89 80.99
CA GLN A 474 -61.96 -41.22 81.43
C GLN A 474 -61.57 -41.21 82.92
N ALA A 475 -60.91 -40.17 83.42
CA ALA A 475 -60.63 -39.97 84.84
C ALA A 475 -61.92 -39.67 85.64
N ARG A 476 -62.88 -38.93 85.08
CA ARG A 476 -64.22 -38.72 85.65
C ARG A 476 -65.02 -40.02 85.69
N LEU A 477 -65.00 -40.80 84.62
CA LEU A 477 -65.58 -42.14 84.57
C LEU A 477 -64.89 -43.07 85.57
N THR A 478 -63.57 -42.96 85.74
CA THR A 478 -62.82 -43.74 86.74
C THR A 478 -63.13 -43.28 88.16
N ARG A 479 -63.33 -41.97 88.41
CA ARG A 479 -63.75 -41.44 89.71
C ARG A 479 -65.20 -41.77 90.04
N LEU A 480 -66.11 -41.67 89.07
CA LEU A 480 -67.50 -42.12 89.19
C LEU A 480 -67.57 -43.63 89.37
N ALA A 481 -66.71 -44.39 88.69
CA ALA A 481 -66.55 -45.83 88.90
C ALA A 481 -65.92 -46.12 90.26
N GLN A 482 -65.02 -45.30 90.79
CA GLN A 482 -64.45 -45.43 92.14
C GLN A 482 -65.46 -45.03 93.22
N GLU A 483 -66.35 -44.06 92.99
CA GLU A 483 -67.44 -43.68 93.87
C GLU A 483 -68.56 -44.72 93.86
N GLN A 484 -68.94 -45.23 92.67
CA GLN A 484 -69.76 -46.43 92.54
C GLN A 484 -69.09 -47.63 93.21
N SER A 485 -67.78 -47.84 93.02
CA SER A 485 -67.02 -48.92 93.65
C SER A 485 -66.88 -48.72 95.16
N ARG A 486 -66.93 -47.50 95.70
CA ARG A 486 -66.89 -47.21 97.14
C ARG A 486 -68.24 -47.45 97.80
N LEU A 487 -69.33 -47.12 97.11
CA LEU A 487 -70.71 -47.45 97.49
C LEU A 487 -71.02 -48.96 97.30
N GLN A 488 -70.44 -49.58 96.27
CA GLN A 488 -70.47 -51.03 96.05
C GLN A 488 -69.56 -51.77 97.03
N LEU A 489 -68.35 -51.32 97.37
CA LEU A 489 -67.49 -51.93 98.42
C LEU A 489 -68.17 -52.00 99.79
N GLN A 490 -69.10 -51.08 100.06
CA GLN A 490 -69.88 -51.04 101.30
C GLN A 490 -71.06 -52.02 101.27
N MET A 491 -71.56 -52.37 100.09
CA MET A 491 -72.57 -53.42 99.84
C MET A 491 -71.95 -54.81 99.58
N GLU A 492 -70.69 -54.85 99.10
CA GLU A 492 -69.97 -56.01 98.56
C GLU A 492 -68.98 -56.61 99.59
N LYS A 493 -68.64 -55.87 100.64
CA LYS A 493 -68.19 -56.47 101.92
C LYS A 493 -69.26 -57.36 102.57
N SER A 494 -70.52 -57.25 102.15
CA SER A 494 -71.70 -57.92 102.74
C SER A 494 -72.23 -59.07 101.88
N ARG A 495 -71.72 -59.23 100.66
CA ARG A 495 -72.07 -60.32 99.73
C ARG A 495 -70.80 -61.11 99.38
N LYS A 496 -69.94 -61.26 100.38
CA LYS A 496 -68.54 -61.75 100.44
C LYS A 496 -68.05 -62.81 99.46
N GLU A 497 -68.92 -63.50 98.78
CA GLU A 497 -69.03 -64.92 99.06
C GLU A 497 -69.31 -65.72 97.80
N VAL A 498 -69.17 -65.11 96.62
CA VAL A 498 -69.37 -65.82 95.36
C VAL A 498 -68.39 -65.31 94.31
N GLU A 499 -67.10 -65.58 94.47
CA GLU A 499 -66.55 -66.61 93.59
C GLU A 499 -66.09 -66.00 92.26
N ASN A 500 -64.83 -65.56 92.31
CA ASN A 500 -63.93 -65.43 91.17
C ASN A 500 -64.32 -66.29 89.97
N ALA A 501 -64.70 -65.64 88.88
CA ALA A 501 -64.54 -66.17 87.54
C ALA A 501 -63.79 -65.15 86.68
N GLU A 502 -62.49 -65.43 86.50
CA GLU A 502 -61.73 -65.34 85.24
C GLU A 502 -61.65 -64.01 84.45
N ILE A 503 -60.64 -63.94 83.56
CA ILE A 503 -60.53 -63.04 82.38
C ILE A 503 -59.78 -61.71 82.60
N VAL A 504 -58.46 -61.79 82.77
CA VAL A 504 -57.52 -60.75 82.29
C VAL A 504 -56.26 -61.40 81.67
N MET A 505 -56.34 -61.76 80.39
CA MET A 505 -55.21 -61.97 79.47
C MET A 505 -55.76 -61.66 78.06
N GLY A 506 -55.77 -60.42 77.57
CA GLY A 506 -54.64 -59.50 77.48
C GLY A 506 -53.90 -59.76 76.16
N GLN A 507 -54.47 -59.42 74.99
CA GLN A 507 -54.30 -58.10 74.33
C GLN A 507 -52.87 -57.51 74.34
N LYS A 508 -51.83 -58.31 74.59
CA LYS A 508 -50.43 -57.88 74.57
C LYS A 508 -49.63 -58.36 73.34
N MET A 509 -50.21 -59.14 72.43
CA MET A 509 -49.47 -59.63 71.25
C MET A 509 -49.58 -58.76 69.98
N GLN A 510 -50.66 -58.00 69.76
CA GLN A 510 -50.82 -57.22 68.51
C GLN A 510 -50.17 -55.83 68.53
N ALA A 511 -49.80 -55.28 69.69
CA ALA A 511 -49.08 -54.01 69.79
C ALA A 511 -47.56 -54.16 69.51
N ALA A 512 -46.99 -55.34 69.77
CA ALA A 512 -45.56 -55.61 69.59
C ALA A 512 -45.16 -55.87 68.13
N GLU A 513 -46.09 -56.31 67.28
CA GLU A 513 -45.84 -56.60 65.86
C GLU A 513 -45.90 -55.35 64.96
N LYS A 514 -46.72 -54.34 65.29
CA LYS A 514 -46.74 -53.05 64.57
C LYS A 514 -45.50 -52.20 64.84
N ALA A 515 -45.01 -52.18 66.08
CA ALA A 515 -43.80 -51.44 66.46
C ALA A 515 -42.51 -51.97 65.81
N LYS A 516 -42.45 -53.26 65.45
CA LYS A 516 -41.29 -53.85 64.75
C LYS A 516 -41.21 -53.49 63.25
N LYS A 517 -42.35 -53.24 62.59
CA LYS A 517 -42.36 -52.81 61.17
C LYS A 517 -42.04 -51.33 61.02
N GLU A 518 -42.55 -50.48 61.91
CA GLU A 518 -42.27 -49.04 61.89
C GLU A 518 -40.80 -48.71 62.18
N LEU A 519 -40.13 -49.49 63.03
CA LEU A 519 -38.67 -49.37 63.28
C LEU A 519 -37.82 -49.74 62.05
N ALA A 520 -38.20 -50.79 61.31
CA ALA A 520 -37.47 -51.23 60.12
C ALA A 520 -37.58 -50.22 58.95
N ASP A 521 -38.75 -49.58 58.80
CA ASP A 521 -38.96 -48.55 57.78
C ASP A 521 -38.20 -47.25 58.11
N LEU A 522 -38.12 -46.87 59.40
CA LEU A 522 -37.31 -45.73 59.85
C LEU A 522 -35.79 -45.98 59.68
N GLU A 523 -35.30 -47.18 59.97
CA GLU A 523 -33.88 -47.54 59.77
C GLU A 523 -33.47 -47.60 58.29
N LYS A 524 -34.42 -47.88 57.39
CA LYS A 524 -34.20 -47.80 55.95
C LYS A 524 -34.16 -46.34 55.49
N LEU A 525 -35.09 -45.51 55.97
CA LEU A 525 -35.14 -44.08 55.64
C LEU A 525 -33.85 -43.36 56.04
N ILE A 526 -33.31 -43.65 57.24
CA ILE A 526 -32.06 -43.06 57.77
C ILE A 526 -30.84 -43.46 56.92
N ARG A 527 -30.78 -44.72 56.46
CA ARG A 527 -29.70 -45.18 55.57
C ARG A 527 -29.76 -44.51 54.20
N ASP A 528 -30.96 -44.34 53.66
CA ASP A 528 -31.15 -43.68 52.37
C ASP A 528 -30.89 -42.16 52.46
N THR A 529 -31.21 -41.51 53.58
CA THR A 529 -30.85 -40.10 53.81
C THR A 529 -29.34 -39.88 53.96
N ARG A 530 -28.63 -40.78 54.66
CA ARG A 530 -27.17 -40.73 54.76
C ARG A 530 -26.49 -40.85 53.39
N LYS A 531 -26.95 -41.74 52.51
CA LYS A 531 -26.42 -41.85 51.14
C LYS A 531 -26.61 -40.57 50.33
N ILE A 532 -27.74 -39.89 50.47
CA ILE A 532 -28.01 -38.60 49.81
C ILE A 532 -27.13 -37.48 50.38
N SER A 533 -26.90 -37.49 51.71
CA SER A 533 -25.98 -36.56 52.37
C SER A 533 -24.55 -36.74 51.86
N ASP A 534 -24.05 -37.97 51.83
CA ASP A 534 -22.69 -38.28 51.38
C ASP A 534 -22.47 -37.93 49.90
N THR A 535 -23.51 -38.08 49.06
CA THR A 535 -23.44 -37.66 47.65
C THR A 535 -23.50 -36.15 47.46
N ARG A 536 -24.24 -35.42 48.32
CA ARG A 536 -24.24 -33.96 48.32
C ARG A 536 -22.90 -33.39 48.80
N GLU A 537 -22.33 -33.99 49.83
CA GLU A 537 -21.03 -33.59 50.39
C GLU A 537 -19.89 -33.83 49.38
N ARG A 538 -19.88 -34.97 48.68
CA ARG A 538 -18.94 -35.21 47.57
C ARG A 538 -19.11 -34.24 46.40
N LYS A 539 -20.34 -33.81 46.10
CA LYS A 539 -20.59 -32.81 45.05
C LYS A 539 -20.12 -31.42 45.48
N LEU A 540 -20.34 -31.04 46.74
CA LEU A 540 -19.83 -29.80 47.32
C LEU A 540 -18.30 -29.76 47.28
N ILE A 541 -17.62 -30.82 47.70
CA ILE A 541 -16.16 -30.94 47.64
C ILE A 541 -15.63 -30.82 46.20
N ASN A 542 -16.33 -31.41 45.22
CA ASN A 542 -15.95 -31.26 43.81
C ASN A 542 -16.16 -29.83 43.30
N TRP A 543 -17.24 -29.15 43.69
CA TRP A 543 -17.47 -27.76 43.32
C TRP A 543 -16.47 -26.81 43.98
N GLU A 544 -16.06 -27.05 45.22
CA GLU A 544 -15.00 -26.28 45.88
C GLU A 544 -13.66 -26.43 45.15
N LYS A 545 -13.31 -27.65 44.74
CA LYS A 545 -12.09 -27.89 43.93
C LYS A 545 -12.15 -27.26 42.54
N GLU A 546 -13.32 -27.27 41.89
CA GLU A 546 -13.52 -26.57 40.61
C GLU A 546 -13.47 -25.04 40.77
N LEU A 547 -13.92 -24.52 41.93
CA LEU A 547 -13.84 -23.10 42.26
C LEU A 547 -12.39 -22.67 42.50
N GLU A 548 -11.62 -23.41 43.31
CA GLU A 548 -10.18 -23.19 43.54
C GLU A 548 -9.41 -23.22 42.21
N ALA A 549 -9.66 -24.21 41.35
CA ALA A 549 -9.01 -24.31 40.04
C ALA A 549 -9.35 -23.12 39.12
N ARG A 550 -10.58 -22.60 39.20
CA ARG A 550 -11.00 -21.40 38.45
C ARG A 550 -10.39 -20.12 39.02
N GLU A 551 -10.31 -19.97 40.33
CA GLU A 551 -9.70 -18.81 40.97
C GLU A 551 -8.20 -18.74 40.65
N GLU A 552 -7.51 -19.87 40.65
CA GLU A 552 -6.11 -19.96 40.25
C GLU A 552 -5.89 -19.66 38.76
N SER A 553 -6.81 -20.11 37.89
CA SER A 553 -6.80 -19.76 36.46
C SER A 553 -7.02 -18.27 36.22
N VAL A 554 -7.99 -17.66 36.92
CA VAL A 554 -8.28 -16.22 36.82
C VAL A 554 -7.12 -15.38 37.37
N ALA A 555 -6.43 -15.86 38.40
CA ALA A 555 -5.22 -15.21 38.92
C ALA A 555 -4.09 -15.20 37.89
N LYS A 556 -3.83 -16.34 37.22
CA LYS A 556 -2.83 -16.44 36.15
C LYS A 556 -3.19 -15.58 34.93
N GLU A 557 -4.46 -15.55 34.52
CA GLU A 557 -4.91 -14.66 33.44
C GLU A 557 -4.75 -13.18 33.79
N LYS A 558 -5.03 -12.78 35.04
CA LYS A 558 -4.83 -11.40 35.50
C LYS A 558 -3.35 -11.00 35.49
N GLU A 559 -2.47 -11.90 35.87
CA GLU A 559 -1.02 -11.67 35.83
C GLU A 559 -0.51 -11.55 34.39
N GLU A 560 -1.02 -12.39 33.47
CA GLU A 560 -0.69 -12.32 32.05
C GLU A 560 -1.21 -11.03 31.39
N VAL A 561 -2.42 -10.57 31.76
CA VAL A 561 -2.96 -9.28 31.32
C VAL A 561 -2.15 -8.12 31.89
N ALA A 562 -1.77 -8.15 33.17
CA ALA A 562 -0.94 -7.12 33.77
C ALA A 562 0.43 -7.01 33.07
N GLN A 563 1.05 -8.15 32.75
CA GLN A 563 2.32 -8.19 32.02
C GLN A 563 2.17 -7.64 30.59
N LYS A 564 1.14 -8.05 29.84
CA LYS A 564 0.85 -7.51 28.49
C LYS A 564 0.58 -6.00 28.52
N THR A 565 -0.07 -5.50 29.57
CA THR A 565 -0.35 -4.07 29.73
C THR A 565 0.93 -3.27 30.00
N LYS A 566 1.88 -3.85 30.75
CA LYS A 566 3.21 -3.27 30.98
C LYS A 566 4.03 -3.22 29.69
N ASP A 567 4.05 -4.32 28.93
CA ASP A 567 4.75 -4.40 27.64
C ASP A 567 4.18 -3.41 26.60
N LEU A 568 2.85 -3.21 26.61
CA LEU A 568 2.19 -2.20 25.78
C LEU A 568 2.61 -0.78 26.15
N ARG A 569 2.66 -0.44 27.44
CA ARG A 569 3.13 0.89 27.89
C ARG A 569 4.60 1.14 27.55
N GLU A 570 5.46 0.13 27.65
CA GLU A 570 6.87 0.25 27.25
C GLU A 570 7.00 0.45 25.73
N ARG A 571 6.19 -0.26 24.93
CA ARG A 571 6.11 -0.04 23.48
C ARG A 571 5.59 1.34 23.12
N GLU A 572 4.54 1.83 23.76
CA GLU A 572 4.02 3.18 23.56
C GLU A 572 5.09 4.24 23.87
N LEU A 573 5.85 4.05 24.95
CA LEU A 573 6.97 4.92 25.30
C LEU A 573 8.08 4.90 24.24
N GLN A 574 8.37 3.73 23.66
CA GLN A 574 9.31 3.62 22.55
C GLN A 574 8.80 4.32 21.29
N PHE A 575 7.54 4.09 20.90
CA PHE A 575 6.93 4.78 19.77
C PHE A 575 6.93 6.30 19.93
N GLU A 576 6.67 6.80 21.15
CA GLU A 576 6.70 8.23 21.42
C GLU A 576 8.11 8.82 21.29
N LYS A 577 9.15 8.10 21.73
CA LYS A 577 10.56 8.48 21.51
C LYS A 577 10.89 8.53 20.02
N THR A 578 10.58 7.47 19.28
CA THR A 578 10.85 7.40 17.83
C THR A 578 10.08 8.46 17.06
N ARG A 579 8.85 8.79 17.49
CA ARG A 579 8.05 9.87 16.91
C ARG A 579 8.70 11.24 17.15
N LYS A 580 9.22 11.50 18.35
CA LYS A 580 9.94 12.76 18.65
C LYS A 580 11.22 12.89 17.83
N GLU A 581 11.98 11.81 17.67
CA GLU A 581 13.16 11.76 16.79
C GLU A 581 12.79 12.02 15.33
N ALA A 582 11.73 11.39 14.81
CA ALA A 582 11.24 11.62 13.46
C ALA A 582 10.82 13.09 13.23
N THR A 583 10.13 13.71 14.19
CA THR A 583 9.78 15.14 14.09
C THR A 583 11.01 16.06 14.14
N SER A 584 12.06 15.68 14.88
CA SER A 584 13.32 16.42 14.91
C SER A 584 14.01 16.38 13.55
N LEU A 585 14.15 15.18 12.97
CA LEU A 585 14.75 14.97 11.64
C LEU A 585 13.97 15.68 10.54
N GLN A 586 12.63 15.67 10.61
CA GLN A 586 11.80 16.40 9.68
C GLN A 586 12.02 17.93 9.76
N SER A 587 12.21 18.46 10.97
CA SER A 587 12.52 19.88 11.17
C SER A 587 13.90 20.27 10.64
N GLU A 588 14.89 19.37 10.72
CA GLU A 588 16.22 19.56 10.16
C GLU A 588 16.20 19.49 8.64
N SER A 589 15.48 18.53 8.06
CA SER A 589 15.26 18.43 6.61
C SER A 589 14.66 19.71 6.05
N LEU A 590 13.64 20.29 6.71
CA LEU A 590 13.02 21.55 6.30
C LEU A 590 13.97 22.75 6.38
N LYS A 591 14.97 22.74 7.28
CA LYS A 591 15.99 23.79 7.34
C LYS A 591 16.98 23.66 6.18
N VAL A 592 17.43 22.44 5.90
CA VAL A 592 18.33 22.14 4.79
C VAL A 592 17.68 22.48 3.45
N GLU A 593 16.40 22.15 3.27
CA GLU A 593 15.63 22.46 2.06
C GLU A 593 15.54 23.97 1.82
N LYS A 594 15.26 24.77 2.87
CA LYS A 594 15.28 26.24 2.77
C LYS A 594 16.66 26.79 2.41
N GLU A 595 17.73 26.22 2.96
CA GLU A 595 19.09 26.67 2.68
C GLU A 595 19.52 26.34 1.23
N ILE A 596 19.09 25.19 0.70
CA ILE A 596 19.27 24.83 -0.71
C ILE A 596 18.50 25.79 -1.61
N ASP A 597 17.23 26.08 -1.31
CA ASP A 597 16.41 27.02 -2.08
C ASP A 597 17.01 28.44 -2.12
N ASP A 598 17.54 28.92 -0.98
CA ASP A 598 18.21 30.22 -0.92
C ASP A 598 19.51 30.23 -1.74
N GLN A 599 20.28 29.13 -1.75
CA GLN A 599 21.46 28.99 -2.60
C GLN A 599 21.10 28.96 -4.10
N ILE A 600 20.01 28.28 -4.47
CA ILE A 600 19.50 28.27 -5.85
C ILE A 600 19.13 29.69 -6.28
N ARG A 601 18.34 30.42 -5.48
CA ARG A 601 17.97 31.81 -5.77
C ARG A 601 19.17 32.74 -5.91
N GLN A 602 20.22 32.56 -5.11
CA GLN A 602 21.44 33.35 -5.25
C GLN A 602 22.17 33.05 -6.56
N LYS A 603 22.25 31.78 -6.96
CA LYS A 603 22.85 31.37 -8.23
C LYS A 603 22.04 31.87 -9.42
N GLU A 604 20.71 31.79 -9.38
CA GLU A 604 19.81 32.32 -10.41
C GLU A 604 20.01 33.83 -10.61
N LYS A 605 20.03 34.61 -9.53
CA LYS A 605 20.32 36.06 -9.60
C LYS A 605 21.69 36.37 -10.20
N LYS A 606 22.70 35.53 -9.93
CA LYS A 606 24.04 35.70 -10.53
C LYS A 606 24.01 35.38 -12.03
N LEU A 607 23.24 34.38 -12.43
CA LEU A 607 23.08 33.95 -13.82
C LEU A 607 22.33 35.01 -14.65
N GLU A 608 21.27 35.60 -14.10
CA GLU A 608 20.55 36.73 -14.70
C GLU A 608 21.47 37.94 -14.95
N ARG A 609 22.35 38.27 -13.99
CA ARG A 609 23.32 39.35 -14.16
C ARG A 609 24.30 39.06 -15.29
N MET A 610 24.84 37.84 -15.37
CA MET A 610 25.75 37.44 -16.45
C MET A 610 25.05 37.47 -17.81
N LEU A 611 23.80 37.02 -17.90
CA LEU A 611 22.99 37.10 -19.12
C LEU A 611 22.76 38.56 -19.56
N SER A 612 22.48 39.46 -18.60
CA SER A 612 22.33 40.89 -18.88
C SER A 612 23.64 41.52 -19.38
N ASP A 613 24.78 41.16 -18.80
CA ASP A 613 26.10 41.62 -19.24
C ASP A 613 26.45 41.07 -20.64
N GLU A 614 26.10 39.83 -20.95
CA GLU A 614 26.26 39.24 -22.27
C GLU A 614 25.40 39.96 -23.33
N GLN A 615 24.15 40.28 -23.01
CA GLN A 615 23.28 41.07 -23.88
C GLN A 615 23.87 42.45 -24.15
N ARG A 616 24.39 43.14 -23.12
CA ARG A 616 25.09 44.43 -23.28
C ARG A 616 26.33 44.32 -24.16
N MET A 617 27.12 43.24 -24.02
CA MET A 617 28.25 43.00 -24.93
C MET A 617 27.80 42.80 -26.38
N LYS A 618 26.73 42.04 -26.62
CA LYS A 618 26.16 41.84 -27.97
C LYS A 618 25.69 43.16 -28.58
N GLU A 619 24.99 44.00 -27.81
CA GLU A 619 24.58 45.33 -28.25
C GLU A 619 25.78 46.22 -28.60
N ASN A 620 26.84 46.20 -27.78
CA ASN A 620 28.06 46.94 -28.04
C ASN A 620 28.78 46.46 -29.30
N LEU A 621 28.89 45.14 -29.50
CA LEU A 621 29.48 44.55 -30.71
C LEU A 621 28.67 44.91 -31.97
N ASN A 622 27.34 44.91 -31.89
CA ASN A 622 26.49 45.33 -32.99
C ASN A 622 26.69 46.81 -33.35
N ARG A 623 26.81 47.70 -32.35
CA ARG A 623 27.12 49.12 -32.59
C ARG A 623 28.47 49.32 -33.28
N ILE A 624 29.50 48.57 -32.84
CA ILE A 624 30.82 48.60 -33.48
C ILE A 624 30.73 48.12 -34.94
N TRP A 625 29.97 47.05 -35.18
CA TRP A 625 29.77 46.52 -36.53
C TRP A 625 29.03 47.49 -37.45
N GLU A 626 28.00 48.16 -36.95
CA GLU A 626 27.28 49.21 -37.70
C GLU A 626 28.17 50.40 -38.03
N SER A 627 29.00 50.85 -37.08
CA SER A 627 29.98 51.92 -37.31
C SER A 627 31.02 51.54 -38.37
N LEU A 628 31.53 50.32 -38.35
CA LEU A 628 32.45 49.81 -39.38
C LEU A 628 31.79 49.76 -40.76
N LYS A 629 30.51 49.40 -40.81
CA LYS A 629 29.72 49.36 -42.06
C LYS A 629 29.51 50.77 -42.64
N GLU A 630 29.28 51.77 -41.79
CA GLU A 630 29.21 53.18 -42.21
C GLU A 630 30.56 53.68 -42.73
N GLN A 631 31.66 53.40 -42.03
CA GLN A 631 33.01 53.75 -42.49
C GLN A 631 33.31 53.13 -43.86
N GLN A 632 32.97 51.85 -44.06
CA GLN A 632 33.14 51.18 -45.35
C GLN A 632 32.29 51.84 -46.46
N ALA A 633 31.08 52.29 -46.15
CA ALA A 633 30.24 53.01 -47.10
C ALA A 633 30.79 54.40 -47.45
N GLU A 634 31.38 55.12 -46.50
CA GLU A 634 32.08 56.39 -46.73
C GLU A 634 33.33 56.21 -47.58
N GLU A 635 34.14 55.20 -47.31
CA GLU A 635 35.30 54.85 -48.14
C GLU A 635 34.86 54.53 -49.58
N GLN A 636 33.79 53.76 -49.77
CA GLN A 636 33.25 53.50 -51.11
C GLN A 636 32.77 54.78 -51.81
N LYS A 637 32.18 55.74 -51.09
CA LYS A 637 31.83 57.06 -51.65
C LYS A 637 33.08 57.86 -52.02
N ALA A 638 34.13 57.82 -51.20
CA ALA A 638 35.41 58.48 -51.48
C ALA A 638 36.07 57.88 -52.73
N VAL A 639 36.10 56.55 -52.86
CA VAL A 639 36.59 55.85 -54.06
C VAL A 639 35.79 56.23 -55.30
N LYS A 640 34.46 56.37 -55.20
CA LYS A 640 33.62 56.85 -56.30
C LYS A 640 33.95 58.30 -56.69
N LYS A 641 34.18 59.20 -55.72
CA LYS A 641 34.64 60.57 -55.98
C LYS A 641 36.01 60.60 -56.66
N VAL A 642 36.98 59.81 -56.21
CA VAL A 642 38.30 59.69 -56.85
C VAL A 642 38.17 59.19 -58.29
N LYS A 643 37.32 58.19 -58.55
CA LYS A 643 37.02 57.71 -59.91
C LYS A 643 36.37 58.78 -60.78
N LEU A 644 35.52 59.63 -60.20
CA LEU A 644 34.89 60.75 -60.90
C LEU A 644 35.92 61.83 -61.25
N ILE A 645 36.76 62.24 -60.29
CA ILE A 645 37.88 63.18 -60.49
C ILE A 645 38.84 62.65 -61.55
N HIS A 646 39.16 61.35 -61.52
CA HIS A 646 39.98 60.72 -62.55
C HIS A 646 39.33 60.78 -63.94
N ARG A 647 38.01 60.58 -64.03
CA ARG A 647 37.25 60.74 -65.29
C ARG A 647 37.18 62.19 -65.76
N GLU A 648 37.07 63.16 -64.85
CA GLU A 648 37.08 64.58 -65.19
C GLU A 648 38.47 65.06 -65.64
N LEU A 649 39.54 64.66 -64.95
CA LEU A 649 40.92 64.87 -65.39
C LEU A 649 41.19 64.25 -66.77
N SER A 650 40.59 63.09 -67.06
CA SER A 650 40.69 62.44 -68.37
C SER A 650 39.92 63.17 -69.49
N LYS A 651 38.94 64.01 -69.14
CA LYS A 651 38.17 64.84 -70.10
C LYS A 651 38.81 66.21 -70.34
N ILE A 652 39.74 66.65 -69.49
CA ILE A 652 40.54 67.85 -69.74
C ILE A 652 41.47 67.52 -70.91
N ARG A 653 41.01 67.87 -72.12
CA ARG A 653 41.75 67.87 -73.37
C ARG A 653 42.84 68.93 -73.27
N VAL A 654 43.93 68.60 -72.58
CA VAL A 654 45.15 69.40 -72.61
C VAL A 654 45.65 69.37 -74.04
N SER A 655 45.57 70.52 -74.71
CA SER A 655 46.06 70.70 -76.07
C SER A 655 47.51 70.22 -76.15
N SER A 656 47.86 69.61 -77.27
CA SER A 656 49.18 69.05 -77.57
C SER A 656 50.36 70.02 -77.31
N GLN A 657 50.10 71.32 -77.16
CA GLN A 657 51.10 72.35 -76.84
C GLN A 657 51.51 72.39 -75.35
N ILE A 658 50.67 71.98 -74.41
CA ILE A 658 51.05 71.90 -72.98
C ILE A 658 51.73 70.55 -72.69
N LYS A 659 51.33 69.47 -73.37
CA LYS A 659 51.95 68.15 -73.23
C LYS A 659 53.44 68.15 -73.60
N ALA A 660 53.82 68.87 -74.67
CA ALA A 660 55.23 69.04 -75.06
C ALA A 660 56.04 69.94 -74.10
N LYS A 661 55.41 70.94 -73.46
CA LYS A 661 56.06 71.79 -72.44
C LYS A 661 56.24 71.06 -71.11
N VAL A 662 55.28 70.21 -70.73
CA VAL A 662 55.33 69.39 -69.51
C VAL A 662 56.27 68.20 -69.68
N GLU A 663 56.34 67.56 -70.84
CA GLU A 663 57.36 66.51 -71.12
C GLU A 663 58.80 67.05 -71.09
N LYS A 664 59.01 68.32 -71.47
CA LYS A 664 60.32 68.98 -71.38
C LYS A 664 60.71 69.34 -69.94
N LEU A 665 59.73 69.65 -69.08
CA LEU A 665 59.94 69.94 -67.65
C LEU A 665 60.02 68.65 -66.79
N LEU A 666 59.33 67.58 -67.17
CA LEU A 666 59.40 66.28 -66.49
C LEU A 666 60.70 65.51 -66.76
N ARG A 667 61.41 65.80 -67.86
CA ARG A 667 62.80 65.32 -68.06
C ARG A 667 63.83 66.04 -67.17
N GLN A 668 63.47 67.17 -66.56
CA GLN A 668 64.33 67.88 -65.60
C GLN A 668 64.08 67.45 -64.14
N VAL A 669 63.02 66.70 -63.85
CA VAL A 669 62.68 66.19 -62.51
C VAL A 669 62.36 64.71 -62.63
N GLY A 670 63.39 63.86 -62.58
CA GLY A 670 63.31 62.44 -62.92
C GLY A 670 62.29 61.62 -62.12
N VAL A 671 61.14 61.34 -62.74
CA VAL A 671 60.19 60.31 -62.31
C VAL A 671 59.69 59.57 -63.54
N GLU A 672 60.03 58.28 -63.65
CA GLU A 672 59.51 57.38 -64.68
C GLU A 672 58.03 57.10 -64.41
N VAL A 673 57.17 57.42 -65.37
CA VAL A 673 55.74 57.09 -65.34
C VAL A 673 55.53 55.88 -66.25
N ASP A 674 55.42 54.70 -65.65
CA ASP A 674 54.98 53.48 -66.34
C ASP A 674 53.60 53.73 -66.98
N THR A 675 53.54 53.60 -68.30
CA THR A 675 52.33 53.84 -69.09
C THR A 675 51.25 52.80 -68.78
N ALA A 676 49.99 53.24 -68.85
CA ALA A 676 48.81 52.42 -68.58
C ALA A 676 48.74 51.10 -69.37
N GLU A 677 49.49 50.95 -70.47
CA GLU A 677 49.61 49.71 -71.25
C GLU A 677 50.36 48.59 -70.50
N ALA A 678 51.33 48.92 -69.63
CA ALA A 678 52.02 47.94 -68.79
C ALA A 678 51.10 47.34 -67.71
N VAL A 679 50.13 48.12 -67.24
CA VAL A 679 49.15 47.69 -66.23
C VAL A 679 48.10 46.75 -66.83
N THR A 680 47.63 47.01 -68.06
CA THR A 680 46.68 46.14 -68.76
C THR A 680 47.32 44.83 -69.26
N ALA A 681 48.60 44.86 -69.64
CA ALA A 681 49.35 43.66 -69.99
C ALA A 681 49.63 42.77 -68.76
N ARG A 682 50.00 43.37 -67.62
CA ARG A 682 50.14 42.66 -66.34
C ARG A 682 48.81 42.05 -65.89
N ALA A 683 47.70 42.78 -66.00
CA ALA A 683 46.37 42.29 -65.62
C ALA A 683 45.93 41.04 -66.43
N LYS A 684 46.15 41.00 -67.75
CA LYS A 684 45.82 39.83 -68.59
C LYS A 684 46.70 38.61 -68.29
N VAL A 685 47.96 38.82 -67.90
CA VAL A 685 48.86 37.74 -67.48
C VAL A 685 48.49 37.20 -66.09
N THR A 686 48.09 38.05 -65.14
CA THR A 686 47.56 37.61 -63.83
C THR A 686 46.22 36.88 -63.95
N VAL A 687 45.33 37.28 -64.85
CA VAL A 687 44.03 36.58 -65.04
C VAL A 687 44.22 35.22 -65.72
N ARG A 688 45.15 35.09 -66.67
CA ARG A 688 45.52 33.77 -67.24
C ARG A 688 46.20 32.86 -66.22
N LYS A 689 47.12 33.39 -65.40
CA LYS A 689 47.72 32.64 -64.29
C LYS A 689 46.69 32.20 -63.26
N ALA A 690 45.76 33.08 -62.87
CA ALA A 690 44.67 32.74 -61.97
C ALA A 690 43.70 31.71 -62.57
N GLN A 691 43.47 31.71 -63.89
CA GLN A 691 42.65 30.69 -64.57
C GLN A 691 43.38 29.35 -64.74
N GLU A 692 44.71 29.35 -64.89
CA GLU A 692 45.53 28.13 -64.87
C GLU A 692 45.69 27.55 -63.46
N GLU A 693 45.80 28.40 -62.43
CA GLU A 693 45.77 28.01 -61.02
C GLU A 693 44.40 27.44 -60.64
N LEU A 694 43.29 28.05 -61.08
CA LEU A 694 41.95 27.50 -60.85
C LEU A 694 41.73 26.16 -61.59
N ARG A 695 42.31 25.97 -62.77
CA ARG A 695 42.26 24.69 -63.50
C ARG A 695 43.15 23.62 -62.84
N LYS A 696 44.27 24.01 -62.25
CA LYS A 696 45.11 23.13 -61.40
C LYS A 696 44.38 22.75 -60.11
N GLU A 697 43.76 23.70 -59.41
CA GLU A 697 42.94 23.43 -58.22
C GLU A 697 41.74 22.52 -58.53
N ILE A 698 41.08 22.66 -59.69
CA ILE A 698 39.99 21.78 -60.10
C ILE A 698 40.51 20.36 -60.43
N ALA A 699 41.71 20.23 -61.00
CA ALA A 699 42.35 18.93 -61.24
C ALA A 699 42.84 18.28 -59.94
N GLU A 700 43.38 19.06 -59.01
CA GLU A 700 43.85 18.62 -57.68
C GLU A 700 42.68 18.24 -56.77
N THR A 701 41.55 18.97 -56.82
CA THR A 701 40.32 18.59 -56.11
C THR A 701 39.61 17.39 -56.74
N GLY A 702 39.76 17.17 -58.06
CA GLY A 702 39.34 15.95 -58.74
C GLY A 702 40.15 14.72 -58.30
N ALA A 703 41.47 14.86 -58.19
CA ALA A 703 42.37 13.83 -57.67
C ALA A 703 42.14 13.56 -56.18
N ALA A 704 41.93 14.60 -55.37
CA ALA A 704 41.59 14.47 -53.95
C ALA A 704 40.24 13.76 -53.73
N ARG A 705 39.23 13.99 -54.59
CA ARG A 705 37.95 13.26 -54.54
C ARG A 705 38.07 11.80 -54.97
N GLN A 706 39.00 11.47 -55.87
CA GLN A 706 39.28 10.07 -56.23
C GLN A 706 40.06 9.36 -55.13
N MET A 707 41.03 10.04 -54.50
CA MET A 707 41.76 9.54 -53.33
C MET A 707 40.83 9.33 -52.14
N ALA A 708 39.93 10.27 -51.81
CA ALA A 708 38.96 10.10 -50.74
C ALA A 708 38.01 8.91 -50.96
N LYS A 709 37.58 8.66 -52.22
CA LYS A 709 36.78 7.48 -52.56
C LYS A 709 37.59 6.17 -52.50
N ALA A 710 38.89 6.22 -52.75
CA ALA A 710 39.79 5.08 -52.60
C ALA A 710 40.07 4.81 -51.11
N GLU A 711 40.28 5.85 -50.32
CA GLU A 711 40.46 5.80 -48.86
C GLU A 711 39.21 5.25 -48.18
N ASP A 712 38.01 5.72 -48.52
CA ASP A 712 36.75 5.17 -47.99
C ASP A 712 36.60 3.67 -48.27
N LYS A 713 36.98 3.24 -49.48
CA LYS A 713 36.97 1.82 -49.86
C LYS A 713 38.00 1.00 -49.08
N ILE A 714 39.19 1.54 -48.83
CA ILE A 714 40.24 0.91 -48.02
C ILE A 714 39.81 0.82 -46.55
N VAL A 715 39.20 1.86 -46.00
CA VAL A 715 38.68 1.88 -44.62
C VAL A 715 37.55 0.87 -44.45
N GLN A 716 36.62 0.78 -45.40
CA GLN A 716 35.57 -0.23 -45.38
C GLN A 716 36.13 -1.67 -45.46
N LEU A 717 37.20 -1.89 -46.22
CA LEU A 717 37.91 -3.17 -46.23
C LEU A 717 38.55 -3.46 -44.87
N ASP A 718 39.22 -2.48 -44.25
CA ASP A 718 39.89 -2.66 -42.95
C ASP A 718 38.88 -2.99 -41.83
N ILE A 719 37.71 -2.34 -41.83
CA ILE A 719 36.62 -2.66 -40.88
C ILE A 719 36.18 -4.12 -41.05
N LYS A 720 35.89 -4.56 -42.28
CA LYS A 720 35.48 -5.95 -42.55
C LYS A 720 36.56 -6.97 -42.18
N ILE A 721 37.83 -6.62 -42.40
CA ILE A 721 39.00 -7.42 -42.02
C ILE A 721 39.08 -7.55 -40.48
N ARG A 722 38.83 -6.48 -39.73
CA ARG A 722 38.76 -6.53 -38.25
C ARG A 722 37.58 -7.35 -37.76
N GLU A 723 36.40 -7.18 -38.36
CA GLU A 723 35.22 -8.01 -38.05
C GLU A 723 35.48 -9.50 -38.31
N CYS A 724 36.14 -9.82 -39.43
CA CYS A 724 36.55 -11.18 -39.76
C CYS A 724 37.59 -11.73 -38.76
N THR A 725 38.52 -10.89 -38.31
CA THR A 725 39.51 -11.26 -37.28
C THR A 725 38.83 -11.56 -35.94
N ILE A 726 37.90 -10.70 -35.50
CA ILE A 726 37.15 -10.89 -34.26
C ILE A 726 36.27 -12.13 -34.35
N ALA A 727 35.59 -12.36 -35.48
CA ALA A 727 34.79 -13.56 -35.70
C ALA A 727 35.66 -14.84 -35.66
N PHE A 728 36.89 -14.77 -36.17
CA PHE A 728 37.86 -15.87 -36.12
C PHE A 728 38.36 -16.11 -34.69
N GLU A 729 38.69 -15.05 -33.94
CA GLU A 729 39.08 -15.15 -32.53
C GLU A 729 37.96 -15.72 -31.65
N ASN A 730 36.70 -15.45 -32.00
CA ASN A 730 35.53 -15.98 -31.30
C ASN A 730 35.12 -17.40 -31.77
N GLY A 731 35.80 -17.98 -32.76
CA GLY A 731 35.55 -19.34 -33.24
C GLY A 731 34.31 -19.52 -34.13
N ASP A 732 33.76 -18.44 -34.69
CA ASP A 732 32.57 -18.49 -35.56
C ASP A 732 32.97 -18.67 -37.04
N TYR A 733 33.33 -19.90 -37.39
CA TYR A 733 33.89 -20.24 -38.71
C TYR A 733 32.93 -20.01 -39.89
N LEU A 734 31.62 -20.03 -39.67
CA LEU A 734 30.63 -19.74 -40.72
C LEU A 734 30.60 -18.24 -41.04
N LEU A 735 30.65 -17.40 -40.00
CA LEU A 735 30.73 -15.95 -40.15
C LEU A 735 32.07 -15.52 -40.77
N VAL A 736 33.18 -16.14 -40.37
CA VAL A 736 34.50 -15.92 -40.97
C VAL A 736 34.49 -16.21 -42.46
N LYS A 737 33.90 -17.34 -42.90
CA LYS A 737 33.83 -17.69 -44.32
C LYS A 737 33.03 -16.66 -45.12
N SER A 738 31.87 -16.24 -44.60
CA SER A 738 31.04 -15.21 -45.25
C SER A 738 31.75 -13.86 -45.34
N LEU A 739 32.39 -13.40 -44.26
CA LEU A 739 33.12 -12.15 -44.23
C LEU A 739 34.36 -12.21 -45.14
N TYR A 740 35.04 -13.35 -45.22
CA TYR A 740 36.18 -13.54 -46.10
C TYR A 740 35.77 -13.48 -47.59
N ASP A 741 34.65 -14.09 -47.97
CA ASP A 741 34.13 -14.00 -49.34
C ASP A 741 33.73 -12.55 -49.69
N GLN A 742 33.11 -11.82 -48.75
CA GLN A 742 32.79 -10.40 -48.92
C GLN A 742 34.04 -9.51 -49.02
N ILE A 743 35.10 -9.79 -48.26
CA ILE A 743 36.40 -9.09 -48.37
C ILE A 743 37.02 -9.35 -49.75
N ARG A 744 36.94 -10.59 -50.24
CA ARG A 744 37.48 -10.99 -51.53
C ARG A 744 36.74 -10.31 -52.69
N GLU A 745 35.41 -10.24 -52.64
CA GLU A 745 34.59 -9.52 -53.63
C GLU A 745 34.85 -8.01 -53.58
N ALA A 746 34.91 -7.43 -52.39
CA ALA A 746 35.21 -5.99 -52.22
C ALA A 746 36.59 -5.64 -52.78
N TYR A 747 37.61 -6.48 -52.55
CA TYR A 747 38.95 -6.30 -53.10
C TYR A 747 38.98 -6.47 -54.63
N ALA A 748 38.23 -7.42 -55.18
CA ALA A 748 38.13 -7.64 -56.62
C ALA A 748 37.41 -6.49 -57.36
N GLY A 749 36.59 -5.71 -56.68
CA GLY A 749 35.90 -4.53 -57.22
C GLY A 749 36.70 -3.22 -57.19
N MET A 750 37.93 -3.21 -56.65
CA MET A 750 38.77 -2.01 -56.55
C MET A 750 39.59 -1.75 -57.81
N ASP A 751 40.03 -0.51 -58.05
CA ASP A 751 40.97 -0.20 -59.12
C ASP A 751 42.41 -0.66 -58.78
N PRO A 752 43.32 -0.80 -59.77
CA PRO A 752 44.64 -1.38 -59.56
C PRO A 752 45.54 -0.65 -58.54
N GLN A 753 45.43 0.68 -58.44
CA GLN A 753 46.22 1.46 -57.48
C GLN A 753 45.71 1.27 -56.05
N THR A 754 44.39 1.31 -55.85
CA THR A 754 43.75 1.04 -54.55
C THR A 754 43.97 -0.41 -54.10
N ARG A 755 43.97 -1.39 -55.02
CA ARG A 755 44.29 -2.79 -54.71
C ARG A 755 45.71 -2.97 -54.18
N SER A 756 46.70 -2.27 -54.75
CA SER A 756 48.10 -2.37 -54.30
C SER A 756 48.24 -2.01 -52.81
N VAL A 757 47.54 -0.96 -52.37
CA VAL A 757 47.53 -0.51 -50.96
C VAL A 757 46.74 -1.48 -50.08
N ALA A 758 45.55 -1.92 -50.53
CA ALA A 758 44.72 -2.87 -49.80
C ALA A 758 45.34 -4.28 -49.69
N TYR A 759 46.23 -4.65 -50.61
CA TYR A 759 46.92 -5.94 -50.60
C TYR A 759 47.77 -6.14 -49.35
N GLY A 760 48.44 -5.08 -48.87
CA GLY A 760 49.22 -5.13 -47.63
C GLY A 760 48.37 -5.50 -46.41
N ILE A 761 47.18 -4.91 -46.31
CA ILE A 761 46.23 -5.11 -45.20
C ILE A 761 45.65 -6.55 -45.25
N ILE A 762 45.31 -7.05 -46.43
CA ILE A 762 44.80 -8.42 -46.61
C ILE A 762 45.89 -9.47 -46.34
N MET A 763 47.15 -9.16 -46.68
CA MET A 763 48.29 -10.04 -46.39
C MET A 763 48.54 -10.17 -44.88
N GLU A 764 48.37 -9.10 -44.11
CA GLU A 764 48.44 -9.16 -42.64
C GLU A 764 47.33 -10.05 -42.04
N LEU A 765 46.11 -10.00 -42.58
CA LEU A 765 45.02 -10.89 -42.18
C LEU A 765 45.36 -12.36 -42.49
N ARG A 766 45.83 -12.64 -43.71
CA ARG A 766 46.24 -14.00 -44.12
C ARG A 766 47.38 -14.53 -43.25
N GLN A 767 48.33 -13.68 -42.89
CA GLN A 767 49.42 -14.06 -42.01
C GLN A 767 48.91 -14.41 -40.61
N LYS A 768 48.02 -13.58 -40.03
CA LYS A 768 47.41 -13.82 -38.71
C LYS A 768 46.56 -15.11 -38.67
N ILE A 769 45.80 -15.37 -39.73
CA ILE A 769 44.98 -16.58 -39.86
C ILE A 769 45.86 -17.83 -40.11
N SER A 770 47.00 -17.70 -40.81
CA SER A 770 47.89 -18.83 -41.15
C SER A 770 48.86 -19.23 -40.02
N THR A 771 49.09 -18.37 -39.02
CA THR A 771 50.01 -18.63 -37.90
C THR A 771 49.36 -19.31 -36.67
N ARG A 772 48.10 -19.72 -36.78
CA ARG A 772 47.34 -20.49 -35.78
C ARG A 772 46.57 -21.59 -36.49
#